data_AF-A0AA97G3I2-F1
#
_entry.id   AF-A0AA97G3I2-F1
#
_cell.length_a   1.000
_cell.length_b   1.000
_cell.length_c   1.000
_cell.angle_alpha   90.00
_cell.angle_beta   90.00
_cell.angle_gamma   90.00
#
_symmetry.space_group_name_H-M   'P 1'
#
loop_
_entity.id
_entity.type
_entity.pdbx_description
1 polymer ?
#
loop_
_entity_poly.entity_id
_entity_poly.type
_entity_poly.pdbx_seq_one_letter_code
_entity_poly.pdbx_strand_id
1 'polypeptide(L)'
;MLPAYSQRADSPTPATNSNQIPGAEGLSDGAESTHKSYFSDPDPTSVPVQTSLADRLCRSPVSDQADDYSPPNRHQLGGKGMFLQCMKEAGLPVPPFECVTTQVMNALEHQPLDRHRLARCLPWIPDQLDAEISLSKIRKCFATLPPSEQTKRNDWLAGLASFIASDDYYEQVKDSEAAREIRDLRSQLEELCPSQPIIVRSSGVNEDDYGDAQAGKYLSKLQGEEDVLRTCLEVMASAYRPEVCSEGIPQTMALIIQQCIDCRYGGVAMSYQSFQENTVRLEYTLGQPKGVVSGQSGNRPHRIDIYREDRMEEVNRSQYFPGTISSYFILKKNDNGYSETEVFDADAQSDDGRYALTDDMVSELIEYVTRLENLLFCPVDVEFAINRQGRPILLQVRPVTRLSGGMDFTMPIPEQTLAIGESVSEGYCTGPIWLAKKREAGSMPEGAIVVAHHAEDWMLEPGFLKRAGGFVFLEGGFNDHVAILMKQKRKTLMLVGGHFAAMDALVGQQATLACARFRGQPGAFVVAGDYTEKLACYSSLSSDFAEVPLAKTLPSRDDLSPPAGTFYRVTSGFQWLTDQNARLLSFFDASSELDCLANPIKLSMSPQRTERLEETVDGVKRLIYGAEALLEGYQAFLRLAGKKGSPHIMLLRDEWPLLMDRFVELKETVGSELDSIILPMQAAEEGLVSPGMFRQWVAACHQLQSSLQALNPREAEQVRSVHELIFALHQRFVEALAPVTLTSGQGKISMEKNVTYVQCSTPGETVPLISASCKTSLKRLVRHATVVTMEGALIVNMKFGEHWGLIELLEKAEGGKERTLRLKFSDTFITPDGSEDPGKLKRMWFLVQLLKAIDLDKNADSMQLSCNAVAGQIIVECPRMTSPEKMQEAFEKLITALLAVQNLDLFLEDKSIFEEVNWNFNLLLQRLDSDLVTEADRFAFQHCLFLMACSEQYDILPGCYRLLNDQQVQFIDHSRRLVNLENSYEKVLMSDDIGEATRRELLHHFLLVDPGWTIPLVEDVYPHLRGKSFIIEPSEDYQLKFVVSPDQPFREHEEKVKKAFQKNGLLYASQRLRDEYFAFRYDQ
;
A
#
# COMPACT_ATOMS: atom_id res chain seq x y z
N MET A 1 -0.50 62.36 -24.33
CA MET A 1 -0.82 62.67 -25.74
C MET A 1 -2.24 62.15 -26.04
N LEU A 2 -2.94 62.75 -27.01
CA LEU A 2 -4.18 62.25 -27.65
C LEU A 2 -3.82 61.78 -29.09
N PRO A 3 -4.72 61.18 -29.91
CA PRO A 3 -6.13 60.73 -29.74
C PRO A 3 -6.27 59.17 -29.74
N ALA A 4 -7.41 58.46 -29.62
CA ALA A 4 -8.89 58.65 -29.66
C ALA A 4 -9.61 58.00 -30.89
N TYR A 5 -10.96 57.82 -30.78
CA TYR A 5 -11.94 57.03 -31.61
C TYR A 5 -12.04 55.52 -31.22
N SER A 6 -13.11 54.95 -30.65
CA SER A 6 -14.61 55.02 -30.74
C SER A 6 -15.21 54.06 -31.79
N GLN A 7 -16.37 53.39 -31.60
CA GLN A 7 -17.62 53.86 -30.97
C GLN A 7 -18.60 52.71 -30.55
N ARG A 8 -19.43 52.95 -29.51
CA ARG A 8 -20.87 52.56 -29.24
C ARG A 8 -21.51 51.32 -29.92
N ALA A 9 -22.52 50.61 -29.38
CA ALA A 9 -23.21 50.46 -28.06
C ALA A 9 -24.24 49.28 -28.21
N ASP A 10 -25.27 48.95 -27.41
CA ASP A 10 -25.92 49.49 -26.18
C ASP A 10 -26.75 48.37 -25.45
N SER A 11 -27.66 48.68 -24.50
CA SER A 11 -28.50 47.71 -23.72
C SER A 11 -29.92 48.26 -23.37
N PRO A 12 -30.83 47.65 -22.55
CA PRO A 12 -31.00 46.26 -22.06
C PRO A 12 -32.48 45.68 -22.09
N THR A 13 -32.64 44.38 -21.73
CA THR A 13 -33.85 43.70 -21.13
C THR A 13 -35.23 43.73 -21.89
N PRO A 14 -36.39 43.29 -21.33
CA PRO A 14 -36.84 41.87 -21.30
C PRO A 14 -38.33 41.61 -21.70
N ALA A 15 -38.82 40.36 -21.50
CA ALA A 15 -40.19 39.95 -21.02
C ALA A 15 -41.01 38.91 -21.84
N THR A 16 -42.01 38.34 -21.15
CA THR A 16 -42.85 37.16 -21.39
C THR A 16 -44.04 37.32 -22.36
N ASN A 17 -44.57 36.21 -22.92
CA ASN A 17 -45.99 35.82 -22.77
C ASN A 17 -46.34 34.41 -23.32
N SER A 18 -47.58 33.95 -23.08
CA SER A 18 -48.04 32.54 -23.13
C SER A 18 -49.24 32.24 -24.05
N ASN A 19 -49.66 30.96 -24.05
CA ASN A 19 -50.98 30.33 -24.42
C ASN A 19 -50.90 29.42 -25.68
N GLN A 20 -51.44 28.18 -25.70
CA GLN A 20 -52.83 27.79 -25.39
C GLN A 20 -53.02 26.27 -25.08
N ILE A 21 -54.26 25.87 -24.75
CA ILE A 21 -54.78 24.55 -24.27
C ILE A 21 -56.05 24.24 -25.11
N PRO A 22 -56.42 22.99 -25.57
CA PRO A 22 -56.78 21.79 -24.77
C PRO A 22 -56.39 20.40 -25.39
N GLY A 23 -56.69 19.22 -24.80
CA GLY A 23 -57.20 18.87 -23.45
C GLY A 23 -57.96 17.53 -23.35
N ALA A 24 -58.08 17.00 -22.12
CA ALA A 24 -59.00 15.97 -21.59
C ALA A 24 -58.78 14.44 -21.80
N GLU A 25 -58.46 13.76 -20.68
CA GLU A 25 -59.10 12.55 -20.06
C GLU A 25 -59.49 11.28 -20.88
N GLY A 26 -59.22 10.07 -20.35
CA GLY A 26 -59.79 8.82 -20.91
C GLY A 26 -59.21 7.46 -20.45
N LEU A 27 -59.46 7.07 -19.20
CA LEU A 27 -59.20 5.79 -18.50
C LEU A 27 -59.16 4.42 -19.27
N SER A 28 -58.45 3.47 -18.62
CA SER A 28 -58.72 2.01 -18.46
C SER A 28 -58.51 0.97 -19.59
N ASP A 29 -57.82 -0.11 -19.19
CA ASP A 29 -58.00 -1.55 -19.45
C ASP A 29 -58.14 -2.12 -20.89
N GLY A 30 -57.48 -3.25 -21.17
CA GLY A 30 -57.67 -3.97 -22.44
C GLY A 30 -56.70 -5.13 -22.73
N ALA A 31 -56.92 -6.27 -22.07
CA ALA A 31 -56.14 -7.51 -22.14
C ALA A 31 -55.87 -8.12 -23.55
N GLU A 32 -54.75 -8.84 -23.63
CA GLU A 32 -54.57 -10.17 -24.27
C GLU A 32 -54.88 -10.43 -25.77
N SER A 33 -53.81 -10.79 -26.49
CA SER A 33 -53.70 -12.00 -27.35
C SER A 33 -54.45 -12.12 -28.69
N THR A 34 -53.74 -12.54 -29.76
CA THR A 34 -53.72 -13.97 -30.19
C THR A 34 -52.85 -14.24 -31.44
N HIS A 35 -52.41 -15.49 -31.57
CA HIS A 35 -51.60 -16.04 -32.67
C HIS A 35 -52.25 -16.01 -34.07
N LYS A 36 -51.40 -15.86 -35.11
CA LYS A 36 -51.14 -16.86 -36.21
C LYS A 36 -50.25 -16.20 -37.28
N SER A 37 -49.00 -16.61 -37.53
CA SER A 37 -48.51 -17.88 -38.10
C SER A 37 -48.98 -18.16 -39.54
N TYR A 38 -48.07 -18.06 -40.52
CA TYR A 38 -48.01 -18.93 -41.70
C TYR A 38 -46.59 -18.91 -42.32
N PHE A 39 -46.16 -20.05 -42.87
CA PHE A 39 -44.84 -20.27 -43.51
C PHE A 39 -44.92 -20.16 -45.04
N SER A 40 -43.83 -19.75 -45.68
CA SER A 40 -43.46 -20.16 -47.05
C SER A 40 -41.98 -19.84 -47.36
N ASP A 41 -41.18 -20.84 -47.71
CA ASP A 41 -39.78 -20.67 -48.16
C ASP A 41 -39.72 -19.99 -49.56
N PRO A 42 -38.55 -19.46 -49.97
CA PRO A 42 -37.60 -20.32 -50.70
C PRO A 42 -36.09 -20.04 -50.52
N ASP A 43 -35.30 -21.10 -50.68
CA ASP A 43 -33.85 -21.14 -50.99
C ASP A 43 -33.73 -21.56 -52.50
N PRO A 44 -32.59 -21.47 -53.25
CA PRO A 44 -31.23 -21.12 -52.83
C PRO A 44 -30.42 -20.14 -53.73
N THR A 45 -29.19 -19.86 -53.28
CA THR A 45 -27.91 -19.69 -54.03
C THR A 45 -27.10 -18.38 -53.89
N SER A 46 -26.04 -18.50 -53.08
CA SER A 46 -24.63 -18.13 -53.41
C SER A 46 -24.03 -16.76 -52.99
N VAL A 47 -22.91 -16.86 -52.23
CA VAL A 47 -21.79 -15.89 -52.02
C VAL A 47 -22.08 -14.58 -51.26
N PRO A 48 -21.17 -14.06 -50.41
CA PRO A 48 -20.35 -14.72 -49.36
C PRO A 48 -20.68 -14.14 -47.95
N VAL A 49 -20.65 -14.95 -46.89
CA VAL A 49 -20.92 -14.43 -45.53
C VAL A 49 -19.62 -14.14 -44.78
N GLN A 50 -19.33 -12.86 -44.54
CA GLN A 50 -18.49 -12.45 -43.41
C GLN A 50 -19.30 -12.63 -42.12
N THR A 51 -19.19 -13.79 -41.46
CA THR A 51 -19.77 -13.96 -40.13
C THR A 51 -18.97 -13.15 -39.12
N SER A 52 -19.66 -12.33 -38.34
CA SER A 52 -19.04 -11.53 -37.29
C SER A 52 -18.50 -12.42 -36.17
N LEU A 53 -17.57 -11.92 -35.36
CA LEU A 53 -17.05 -12.68 -34.22
C LEU A 53 -18.17 -13.01 -33.21
N ALA A 54 -19.16 -12.12 -33.08
CA ALA A 54 -20.30 -12.23 -32.16
C ALA A 54 -21.16 -13.48 -32.41
N ASP A 55 -21.38 -13.89 -33.66
CA ASP A 55 -22.25 -15.04 -34.01
C ASP A 55 -21.71 -16.40 -33.52
N ARG A 56 -20.45 -16.45 -33.05
CA ARG A 56 -19.86 -17.64 -32.42
C ARG A 56 -20.09 -17.72 -30.91
N LEU A 57 -20.51 -16.63 -30.24
CA LEU A 57 -20.57 -16.54 -28.78
C LEU A 57 -21.81 -17.19 -28.13
N CYS A 58 -22.80 -17.64 -28.92
CA CYS A 58 -24.11 -18.06 -28.41
C CYS A 58 -24.44 -19.55 -28.62
N ARG A 59 -23.44 -20.46 -28.54
CA ARG A 59 -23.66 -21.91 -28.62
C ARG A 59 -22.84 -22.73 -27.61
N SER A 60 -23.21 -22.63 -26.34
CA SER A 60 -22.92 -23.72 -25.39
C SER A 60 -23.76 -24.95 -25.78
N PRO A 61 -23.17 -26.15 -25.91
CA PRO A 61 -23.93 -27.38 -25.98
C PRO A 61 -24.43 -27.74 -24.58
N VAL A 62 -25.64 -27.29 -24.22
CA VAL A 62 -26.31 -27.78 -23.01
C VAL A 62 -26.68 -29.24 -23.24
N SER A 63 -25.91 -30.15 -22.67
CA SER A 63 -26.29 -31.55 -22.54
C SER A 63 -27.20 -31.72 -21.32
N ASP A 64 -28.40 -32.23 -21.52
CA ASP A 64 -29.38 -32.52 -20.46
C ASP A 64 -28.98 -33.74 -19.60
N GLN A 65 -27.79 -33.68 -18.99
CA GLN A 65 -27.34 -34.56 -17.93
C GLN A 65 -26.77 -33.71 -16.79
N ALA A 66 -27.59 -33.48 -15.77
CA ALA A 66 -27.15 -32.94 -14.49
C ALA A 66 -26.47 -34.06 -13.70
N ASP A 67 -25.21 -34.36 -14.05
CA ASP A 67 -24.35 -35.20 -13.23
C ASP A 67 -23.97 -34.45 -11.93
N ASP A 68 -23.73 -35.23 -10.87
CA ASP A 68 -23.55 -34.75 -9.50
C ASP A 68 -22.17 -34.10 -9.30
N TYR A 69 -22.05 -32.83 -9.70
CA TYR A 69 -20.77 -32.10 -9.76
C TYR A 69 -20.10 -31.98 -8.38
N SER A 70 -19.13 -32.84 -8.14
CA SER A 70 -18.25 -32.83 -6.98
C SER A 70 -16.93 -32.15 -7.34
N PRO A 71 -16.52 -31.06 -6.66
CA PRO A 71 -15.33 -30.30 -7.04
C PRO A 71 -14.03 -31.15 -6.97
N PRO A 72 -13.06 -30.96 -7.89
CA PRO A 72 -11.89 -31.84 -7.99
C PRO A 72 -11.03 -31.88 -6.72
N ASN A 73 -10.85 -33.08 -6.16
CA ASN A 73 -10.27 -33.23 -4.82
C ASN A 73 -8.74 -33.01 -4.80
N ARG A 74 -8.30 -31.87 -4.26
CA ARG A 74 -6.88 -31.47 -4.09
C ARG A 74 -6.04 -32.48 -3.29
N HIS A 75 -6.60 -33.21 -2.32
CA HIS A 75 -5.88 -34.27 -1.60
C HIS A 75 -5.67 -35.54 -2.45
N GLN A 76 -6.47 -35.75 -3.48
CA GLN A 76 -6.38 -36.90 -4.40
C GLN A 76 -5.53 -36.59 -5.63
N LEU A 77 -5.67 -35.39 -6.21
CA LEU A 77 -5.05 -34.97 -7.47
C LEU A 77 -3.81 -34.07 -7.29
N GLY A 78 -3.57 -33.56 -6.08
CA GLY A 78 -2.64 -32.45 -5.84
C GLY A 78 -3.14 -31.12 -6.41
N GLY A 79 -2.42 -30.02 -6.17
CA GLY A 79 -2.82 -28.68 -6.58
C GLY A 79 -2.94 -28.52 -8.09
N LYS A 80 -1.88 -28.85 -8.84
CA LYS A 80 -1.89 -28.79 -10.32
C LYS A 80 -2.96 -29.71 -10.92
N GLY A 81 -3.10 -30.93 -10.42
CA GLY A 81 -4.08 -31.89 -10.94
C GLY A 81 -5.52 -31.43 -10.72
N MET A 82 -5.80 -30.82 -9.57
CA MET A 82 -7.08 -30.15 -9.30
C MET A 82 -7.31 -28.99 -10.28
N PHE A 83 -6.36 -28.06 -10.45
CA PHE A 83 -6.55 -26.93 -11.37
C PHE A 83 -6.67 -27.33 -12.84
N LEU A 84 -5.91 -28.33 -13.31
CA LEU A 84 -6.05 -28.88 -14.66
C LEU A 84 -7.45 -29.47 -14.89
N GLN A 85 -8.00 -30.15 -13.88
CA GLN A 85 -9.34 -30.70 -13.93
C GLN A 85 -10.41 -29.59 -13.93
N CYS A 86 -10.30 -28.57 -13.06
CA CYS A 86 -11.18 -27.41 -13.09
C CYS A 86 -11.17 -26.68 -14.45
N MET A 87 -10.00 -26.55 -15.09
CA MET A 87 -9.90 -25.95 -16.44
C MET A 87 -10.56 -26.82 -17.52
N LYS A 88 -10.41 -28.16 -17.43
CA LYS A 88 -11.02 -29.14 -18.34
C LYS A 88 -12.56 -29.14 -18.22
N GLU A 89 -13.07 -29.08 -17.00
CA GLU A 89 -14.50 -28.98 -16.68
C GLU A 89 -15.10 -27.63 -17.09
N ALA A 90 -14.36 -26.54 -16.92
CA ALA A 90 -14.72 -25.21 -17.43
C ALA A 90 -14.63 -25.07 -18.96
N GLY A 91 -14.25 -26.14 -19.69
CA GLY A 91 -14.17 -26.16 -21.15
C GLY A 91 -13.10 -25.22 -21.73
N LEU A 92 -11.99 -25.01 -21.00
CA LEU A 92 -10.81 -24.29 -21.49
C LEU A 92 -9.88 -25.22 -22.29
N PRO A 93 -9.06 -24.71 -23.24
CA PRO A 93 -8.21 -25.55 -24.07
C PRO A 93 -6.97 -26.04 -23.31
N VAL A 94 -7.11 -27.15 -22.58
CA VAL A 94 -6.03 -27.84 -21.87
C VAL A 94 -5.52 -29.04 -22.70
N PRO A 95 -4.21 -29.33 -22.76
CA PRO A 95 -3.72 -30.57 -23.37
C PRO A 95 -4.29 -31.79 -22.63
N PRO A 96 -4.74 -32.85 -23.32
CA PRO A 96 -5.13 -34.12 -22.70
C PRO A 96 -4.13 -34.59 -21.64
N PHE A 97 -4.66 -35.00 -20.49
CA PHE A 97 -3.88 -35.43 -19.34
C PHE A 97 -4.65 -36.48 -18.52
N GLU A 98 -3.90 -37.31 -17.80
CA GLU A 98 -4.39 -38.24 -16.79
C GLU A 98 -3.65 -38.04 -15.45
N CYS A 99 -4.35 -38.24 -14.33
CA CYS A 99 -3.81 -38.01 -12.99
C CYS A 99 -3.55 -39.32 -12.23
N VAL A 100 -2.28 -39.61 -11.95
CA VAL A 100 -1.87 -40.67 -11.02
C VAL A 100 -2.12 -40.15 -9.60
N THR A 101 -3.21 -40.60 -8.99
CA THR A 101 -3.68 -40.05 -7.71
C THR A 101 -2.73 -40.34 -6.54
N THR A 102 -2.85 -39.56 -5.47
CA THR A 102 -2.11 -39.80 -4.22
C THR A 102 -2.38 -41.19 -3.63
N GLN A 103 -3.51 -41.83 -3.92
CA GLN A 103 -3.80 -43.22 -3.53
C GLN A 103 -2.86 -44.22 -4.24
N VAL A 104 -2.66 -44.06 -5.54
CA VAL A 104 -1.76 -44.92 -6.36
C VAL A 104 -0.31 -44.74 -5.90
N MET A 105 0.12 -43.48 -5.70
CA MET A 105 1.47 -43.18 -5.21
C MET A 105 1.70 -43.70 -3.78
N ASN A 106 0.72 -43.56 -2.88
CA ASN A 106 0.77 -44.19 -1.56
C ASN A 106 0.85 -45.73 -1.66
N ALA A 107 0.18 -46.37 -2.61
CA ALA A 107 0.24 -47.83 -2.81
C ALA A 107 1.62 -48.32 -3.28
N LEU A 108 2.39 -47.48 -4.00
CA LEU A 108 3.82 -47.72 -4.28
C LEU A 108 4.69 -47.52 -3.01
N GLU A 109 4.44 -46.47 -2.23
CA GLU A 109 5.18 -46.22 -0.96
C GLU A 109 4.99 -47.32 0.11
N HIS A 110 3.91 -48.09 0.03
CA HIS A 110 3.61 -49.18 0.96
C HIS A 110 4.19 -50.54 0.52
N GLN A 111 4.79 -50.66 -0.66
CA GLN A 111 5.44 -51.91 -1.09
C GLN A 111 6.62 -52.27 -0.16
N PRO A 112 6.84 -53.57 0.14
CA PRO A 112 7.96 -54.02 0.95
C PRO A 112 9.29 -53.86 0.19
N LEU A 113 10.31 -53.35 0.87
CA LEU A 113 11.64 -53.06 0.31
C LEU A 113 12.67 -54.11 0.71
N ASP A 114 13.49 -54.51 -0.25
CA ASP A 114 14.69 -55.31 -0.06
C ASP A 114 15.76 -54.52 0.73
N ARG A 115 15.96 -54.90 2.00
CA ARG A 115 16.95 -54.28 2.91
C ARG A 115 18.38 -54.34 2.35
N HIS A 116 18.72 -55.32 1.50
CA HIS A 116 20.05 -55.42 0.87
C HIS A 116 20.26 -54.47 -0.30
N ARG A 117 19.18 -54.02 -0.96
CA ARG A 117 19.24 -52.96 -1.99
C ARG A 117 19.23 -51.59 -1.31
N LEU A 118 18.32 -51.38 -0.37
CA LEU A 118 18.19 -50.11 0.36
C LEU A 118 19.49 -49.70 1.09
N ALA A 119 20.20 -50.68 1.69
CA ALA A 119 21.50 -50.46 2.34
C ALA A 119 22.67 -50.13 1.38
N ARG A 120 22.45 -50.07 0.06
CA ARG A 120 23.41 -49.51 -0.92
C ARG A 120 23.31 -47.99 -1.01
N CYS A 121 22.13 -47.44 -0.72
CA CYS A 121 21.81 -46.03 -0.87
C CYS A 121 21.70 -45.30 0.49
N LEU A 122 21.40 -46.02 1.58
CA LEU A 122 21.36 -45.48 2.94
C LEU A 122 22.60 -45.92 3.75
N PRO A 123 23.31 -44.98 4.43
CA PRO A 123 24.53 -45.29 5.18
C PRO A 123 24.29 -46.07 6.49
N TRP A 124 23.05 -46.12 6.98
CA TRP A 124 22.59 -46.94 8.10
C TRP A 124 21.07 -47.15 8.00
N ILE A 125 20.50 -48.04 8.81
CA ILE A 125 19.05 -48.28 8.95
C ILE A 125 18.77 -48.56 10.44
N PRO A 126 17.79 -47.90 11.12
CA PRO A 126 17.45 -48.19 12.52
C PRO A 126 16.95 -49.62 12.71
N ASP A 127 17.34 -50.25 13.81
CA ASP A 127 16.83 -51.56 14.25
C ASP A 127 15.31 -51.55 14.53
N GLN A 128 14.74 -50.36 14.75
CA GLN A 128 13.29 -50.16 14.87
C GLN A 128 12.51 -50.47 13.57
N LEU A 129 13.18 -50.64 12.43
CA LEU A 129 12.60 -51.04 11.14
C LEU A 129 12.75 -52.55 10.84
N ASP A 130 12.94 -53.40 11.86
CA ASP A 130 13.18 -54.84 11.69
C ASP A 130 12.00 -55.67 11.12
N ALA A 131 10.86 -55.06 10.76
CA ALA A 131 9.72 -55.74 10.13
C ALA A 131 9.22 -55.03 8.85
N GLU A 132 9.29 -55.73 7.70
CA GLU A 132 8.80 -55.33 6.36
C GLU A 132 8.98 -53.83 6.05
N ILE A 133 10.20 -53.41 5.76
CA ILE A 133 10.52 -51.99 5.51
C ILE A 133 9.72 -51.48 4.30
N SER A 134 9.12 -50.29 4.40
CA SER A 134 8.46 -49.59 3.29
C SER A 134 8.85 -48.11 3.29
N LEU A 135 8.69 -47.40 2.17
CA LEU A 135 8.92 -45.95 2.11
C LEU A 135 7.98 -45.22 3.11
N SER A 136 6.73 -45.65 3.22
CA SER A 136 5.76 -45.07 4.15
C SER A 136 6.10 -45.31 5.64
N LYS A 137 6.76 -46.43 5.99
CA LYS A 137 7.32 -46.67 7.34
C LYS A 137 8.54 -45.79 7.61
N ILE A 138 9.44 -45.64 6.64
CA ILE A 138 10.61 -44.74 6.74
C ILE A 138 10.15 -43.29 6.92
N ARG A 139 9.15 -42.85 6.15
CA ARG A 139 8.56 -41.51 6.24
C ARG A 139 7.98 -41.20 7.63
N LYS A 140 7.34 -42.18 8.27
CA LYS A 140 6.86 -42.10 9.66
C LYS A 140 8.02 -42.03 10.67
N CYS A 141 9.15 -42.68 10.39
CA CYS A 141 10.35 -42.59 11.24
C CYS A 141 10.95 -41.17 11.24
N PHE A 142 11.03 -40.50 10.08
CA PHE A 142 11.54 -39.10 10.00
C PHE A 142 10.76 -38.14 10.90
N ALA A 143 9.43 -38.29 10.97
CA ALA A 143 8.57 -37.47 11.84
C ALA A 143 8.82 -37.67 13.35
N THR A 144 9.59 -38.70 13.74
CA THR A 144 9.97 -38.99 15.14
C THR A 144 11.43 -38.65 15.47
N LEU A 145 12.24 -38.26 14.48
CA LEU A 145 13.63 -37.84 14.73
C LEU A 145 13.67 -36.43 15.35
N PRO A 146 14.54 -36.17 16.35
CA PRO A 146 14.67 -34.84 16.92
C PRO A 146 15.32 -33.85 15.92
N PRO A 147 15.09 -32.52 16.07
CA PRO A 147 15.66 -31.51 15.18
C PRO A 147 17.21 -31.50 15.15
N SER A 148 17.86 -31.96 16.22
CA SER A 148 19.33 -32.06 16.32
C SER A 148 19.98 -33.04 15.34
N GLU A 149 19.20 -33.89 14.64
CA GLU A 149 19.72 -34.85 13.66
C GLU A 149 19.47 -34.43 12.19
N GLN A 150 19.26 -33.13 11.94
CA GLN A 150 18.95 -32.60 10.60
C GLN A 150 19.92 -33.05 9.49
N THR A 151 21.23 -33.08 9.74
CA THR A 151 22.21 -33.58 8.75
C THR A 151 21.97 -35.03 8.37
N LYS A 152 21.77 -35.93 9.36
CA LYS A 152 21.46 -37.35 9.11
C LYS A 152 20.16 -37.51 8.31
N ARG A 153 19.16 -36.66 8.59
CA ARG A 153 17.87 -36.64 7.89
C ARG A 153 18.07 -36.25 6.42
N ASN A 154 18.91 -35.26 6.14
CA ASN A 154 19.24 -34.82 4.78
C ASN A 154 20.03 -35.90 4.02
N ASP A 155 21.04 -36.52 4.62
CA ASP A 155 21.80 -37.64 4.01
C ASP A 155 20.86 -38.80 3.63
N TRP A 156 19.90 -39.11 4.50
CA TRP A 156 18.86 -40.11 4.26
C TRP A 156 17.90 -39.74 3.14
N LEU A 157 17.43 -38.49 3.11
CA LEU A 157 16.51 -37.98 2.09
C LEU A 157 17.17 -38.06 0.69
N ALA A 158 18.42 -37.60 0.56
CA ALA A 158 19.20 -37.75 -0.66
C ALA A 158 19.39 -39.22 -1.07
N GLY A 159 19.68 -40.10 -0.11
CA GLY A 159 19.79 -41.56 -0.33
C GLY A 159 18.48 -42.20 -0.79
N LEU A 160 17.33 -41.79 -0.24
CA LEU A 160 16.01 -42.26 -0.68
C LEU A 160 15.65 -41.75 -2.08
N ALA A 161 15.89 -40.48 -2.37
CA ALA A 161 15.66 -39.93 -3.72
C ALA A 161 16.47 -40.69 -4.78
N SER A 162 17.74 -40.98 -4.48
CA SER A 162 18.61 -41.81 -5.33
C SER A 162 18.09 -43.25 -5.49
N PHE A 163 17.62 -43.88 -4.40
CA PHE A 163 17.04 -45.22 -4.43
C PHE A 163 15.74 -45.30 -5.23
N ILE A 164 14.82 -44.35 -5.06
CA ILE A 164 13.52 -44.32 -5.74
C ILE A 164 13.70 -44.16 -7.26
N ALA A 165 14.66 -43.36 -7.70
CA ALA A 165 15.00 -43.18 -9.12
C ALA A 165 15.83 -44.34 -9.72
N SER A 166 16.11 -45.42 -8.97
CA SER A 166 17.00 -46.50 -9.40
C SER A 166 16.29 -47.71 -10.03
N ASP A 167 17.02 -48.42 -10.90
CA ASP A 167 16.61 -49.75 -11.40
C ASP A 167 16.27 -50.73 -10.26
N ASP A 168 16.98 -50.61 -9.12
CA ASP A 168 16.80 -51.49 -7.97
C ASP A 168 15.42 -51.34 -7.34
N TYR A 169 14.81 -50.14 -7.35
CA TYR A 169 13.43 -49.93 -6.89
C TYR A 169 12.39 -50.21 -7.98
N TYR A 170 12.64 -49.77 -9.23
CA TYR A 170 11.78 -50.10 -10.37
C TYR A 170 11.52 -51.62 -10.48
N GLU A 171 12.58 -52.44 -10.39
CA GLU A 171 12.46 -53.90 -10.46
C GLU A 171 11.69 -54.54 -9.28
N GLN A 172 11.49 -53.82 -8.17
CA GLN A 172 10.65 -54.27 -7.05
C GLN A 172 9.17 -53.92 -7.23
N VAL A 173 8.85 -52.79 -7.88
CA VAL A 173 7.45 -52.29 -7.95
C VAL A 173 6.77 -52.47 -9.30
N LYS A 174 7.50 -52.76 -10.38
CA LYS A 174 6.99 -52.85 -11.76
C LYS A 174 5.79 -53.78 -11.99
N ASP A 175 5.65 -54.84 -11.19
CA ASP A 175 4.59 -55.86 -11.33
C ASP A 175 3.39 -55.61 -10.37
N SER A 176 3.48 -54.56 -9.53
CA SER A 176 2.43 -54.17 -8.59
C SER A 176 1.15 -53.70 -9.30
N GLU A 177 0.06 -53.59 -8.53
CA GLU A 177 -1.24 -53.12 -9.03
C GLU A 177 -1.19 -51.64 -9.44
N ALA A 178 -0.61 -50.79 -8.59
CA ALA A 178 -0.36 -49.38 -8.90
C ALA A 178 0.53 -49.17 -10.14
N ALA A 179 1.52 -50.05 -10.36
CA ALA A 179 2.34 -50.02 -11.57
C ALA A 179 1.58 -50.46 -12.85
N ARG A 180 0.50 -51.22 -12.72
CA ARG A 180 -0.41 -51.51 -13.85
C ARG A 180 -1.32 -50.31 -14.11
N GLU A 181 -1.95 -49.78 -13.07
CA GLU A 181 -2.82 -48.59 -13.13
C GLU A 181 -2.14 -47.37 -13.80
N ILE A 182 -0.87 -47.09 -13.47
CA ILE A 182 -0.07 -46.03 -14.12
C ILE A 182 0.09 -46.25 -15.64
N ARG A 183 0.25 -47.51 -16.09
CA ARG A 183 0.38 -47.86 -17.51
C ARG A 183 -0.97 -47.88 -18.21
N ASP A 184 -2.05 -48.25 -17.52
CA ASP A 184 -3.41 -48.19 -18.02
C ASP A 184 -3.82 -46.73 -18.29
N LEU A 185 -3.53 -45.80 -17.35
CA LEU A 185 -3.70 -44.35 -17.54
C LEU A 185 -2.86 -43.83 -18.73
N ARG A 186 -1.60 -44.25 -18.85
CA ARG A 186 -0.76 -43.88 -19.99
C ARG A 186 -1.29 -44.40 -21.33
N SER A 187 -1.96 -45.56 -21.32
CA SER A 187 -2.58 -46.18 -22.50
C SER A 187 -3.86 -45.44 -22.92
N GLN A 188 -4.70 -45.05 -21.95
CA GLN A 188 -5.88 -44.21 -22.20
C GLN A 188 -5.48 -42.87 -22.85
N LEU A 189 -4.40 -42.24 -22.36
CA LEU A 189 -3.85 -41.03 -22.97
C LEU A 189 -3.29 -41.27 -24.39
N GLU A 190 -2.79 -42.48 -24.70
CA GLU A 190 -2.34 -42.83 -26.05
C GLU A 190 -3.50 -43.04 -27.03
N GLU A 191 -4.61 -43.62 -26.57
CA GLU A 191 -5.84 -43.73 -27.37
C GLU A 191 -6.41 -42.35 -27.74
N LEU A 192 -6.33 -41.39 -26.81
CA LEU A 192 -6.70 -39.99 -27.03
C LEU A 192 -5.71 -39.24 -27.94
N CYS A 193 -4.40 -39.50 -27.82
CA CYS A 193 -3.33 -38.77 -28.52
C CYS A 193 -2.21 -39.69 -29.04
N PRO A 194 -2.46 -40.47 -30.12
CA PRO A 194 -1.50 -41.45 -30.62
C PRO A 194 -0.15 -40.88 -31.03
N SER A 195 0.94 -41.52 -30.58
CA SER A 195 2.33 -41.15 -30.92
C SER A 195 2.75 -39.71 -30.56
N GLN A 196 2.00 -39.03 -29.68
CA GLN A 196 2.37 -37.71 -29.17
C GLN A 196 3.38 -37.80 -28.01
N PRO A 197 4.35 -36.87 -27.92
CA PRO A 197 5.19 -36.75 -26.72
C PRO A 197 4.36 -36.39 -25.48
N ILE A 198 4.78 -36.89 -24.32
CA ILE A 198 4.16 -36.59 -23.02
C ILE A 198 5.18 -36.15 -21.98
N ILE A 199 4.71 -35.40 -20.99
CA ILE A 199 5.45 -34.98 -19.80
C ILE A 199 4.78 -35.55 -18.56
N VAL A 200 5.59 -36.07 -17.63
CA VAL A 200 5.15 -36.37 -16.27
C VAL A 200 5.48 -35.15 -15.40
N ARG A 201 4.45 -34.48 -14.87
CA ARG A 201 4.57 -33.35 -13.94
C ARG A 201 4.27 -33.81 -12.51
N SER A 202 4.98 -33.26 -11.53
CA SER A 202 4.64 -33.38 -10.12
C SER A 202 3.36 -32.63 -9.78
N SER A 203 2.57 -33.14 -8.82
CA SER A 203 1.38 -32.46 -8.28
C SER A 203 1.32 -32.66 -6.76
N GLY A 204 1.99 -31.79 -6.02
CA GLY A 204 1.96 -31.80 -4.55
C GLY A 204 0.60 -31.37 -3.98
N VAL A 205 0.20 -31.90 -2.82
CA VAL A 205 -1.06 -31.51 -2.14
C VAL A 205 -1.02 -30.04 -1.67
N ASN A 206 0.17 -29.54 -1.35
CA ASN A 206 0.44 -28.15 -0.95
C ASN A 206 1.15 -27.35 -2.05
N GLU A 207 1.22 -27.87 -3.28
CA GLU A 207 1.83 -27.18 -4.43
C GLU A 207 0.79 -26.28 -5.11
N ASP A 208 1.17 -25.09 -5.59
CA ASP A 208 0.23 -24.11 -6.13
C ASP A 208 -0.97 -23.87 -5.16
N ASP A 209 -0.68 -23.43 -3.93
CA ASP A 209 -1.68 -23.07 -2.92
C ASP A 209 -1.90 -21.56 -2.83
N TYR A 210 -3.01 -21.15 -2.21
CA TYR A 210 -3.25 -19.74 -1.91
C TYR A 210 -2.19 -19.24 -0.91
N GLY A 211 -1.38 -18.28 -1.34
CA GLY A 211 -0.24 -17.76 -0.58
C GLY A 211 1.10 -18.51 -0.73
N ASP A 212 1.14 -19.75 -1.24
CA ASP A 212 2.40 -20.49 -1.52
C ASP A 212 2.35 -21.30 -2.82
N ALA A 213 3.03 -20.80 -3.86
CA ALA A 213 3.05 -21.42 -5.18
C ALA A 213 4.00 -22.62 -5.27
N GLN A 214 5.02 -22.70 -4.40
CA GLN A 214 6.09 -23.72 -4.47
C GLN A 214 6.74 -23.88 -5.86
N ALA A 215 6.83 -22.79 -6.63
CA ALA A 215 7.35 -22.78 -8.00
C ALA A 215 8.77 -23.37 -8.10
N GLY A 216 9.03 -24.18 -9.14
CA GLY A 216 10.33 -24.82 -9.40
C GLY A 216 10.79 -25.89 -8.39
N LYS A 217 10.01 -26.16 -7.32
CA LYS A 217 10.43 -27.01 -6.19
C LYS A 217 10.56 -28.49 -6.53
N TYR A 218 9.69 -29.00 -7.41
CA TYR A 218 9.59 -30.41 -7.78
C TYR A 218 9.93 -30.64 -9.26
N LEU A 219 10.25 -31.89 -9.63
CA LEU A 219 10.63 -32.22 -11.01
C LEU A 219 9.41 -32.33 -11.94
N SER A 220 9.61 -31.98 -13.21
CA SER A 220 8.79 -32.46 -14.33
C SER A 220 9.72 -33.02 -15.41
N LYS A 221 9.36 -34.16 -16.02
CA LYS A 221 10.25 -34.88 -16.96
C LYS A 221 9.46 -35.41 -18.16
N LEU A 222 9.98 -35.22 -19.38
CA LEU A 222 9.48 -35.88 -20.59
C LEU A 222 9.66 -37.40 -20.51
N GLN A 223 8.71 -38.17 -21.01
CA GLN A 223 8.89 -39.62 -21.20
C GLN A 223 9.86 -39.86 -22.38
N GLY A 224 10.84 -40.75 -22.20
CA GLY A 224 11.58 -41.33 -23.33
C GLY A 224 10.81 -42.47 -23.99
N GLU A 225 11.52 -43.46 -24.54
CA GLU A 225 10.91 -44.71 -25.03
C GLU A 225 10.82 -45.81 -23.95
N GLU A 226 11.23 -45.51 -22.70
CA GLU A 226 11.08 -46.39 -21.54
C GLU A 226 9.65 -46.49 -20.98
N ASP A 227 9.42 -47.51 -20.14
CA ASP A 227 8.21 -47.66 -19.33
C ASP A 227 7.94 -46.40 -18.50
N VAL A 228 6.77 -45.79 -18.70
CA VAL A 228 6.30 -44.55 -18.04
C VAL A 228 6.45 -44.59 -16.51
N LEU A 229 6.37 -45.77 -15.90
CA LEU A 229 6.61 -45.96 -14.48
C LEU A 229 7.98 -45.41 -14.03
N ARG A 230 9.01 -45.52 -14.87
CA ARG A 230 10.36 -44.98 -14.58
C ARG A 230 10.34 -43.46 -14.49
N THR A 231 9.73 -42.81 -15.46
CA THR A 231 9.53 -41.36 -15.49
C THR A 231 8.72 -40.90 -14.27
N CYS A 232 7.68 -41.66 -13.88
CA CYS A 232 6.91 -41.40 -12.66
C CYS A 232 7.74 -41.55 -11.37
N LEU A 233 8.59 -42.57 -11.27
CA LEU A 233 9.48 -42.79 -10.12
C LEU A 233 10.56 -41.69 -9.99
N GLU A 234 11.13 -41.22 -11.10
CA GLU A 234 12.08 -40.10 -11.09
C GLU A 234 11.44 -38.78 -10.64
N VAL A 235 10.18 -38.53 -11.04
CA VAL A 235 9.43 -37.36 -10.57
C VAL A 235 9.05 -37.51 -9.09
N MET A 236 8.57 -38.68 -8.66
CA MET A 236 8.31 -39.01 -7.25
C MET A 236 9.56 -38.82 -6.37
N ALA A 237 10.74 -39.22 -6.85
CA ALA A 237 12.01 -39.04 -6.15
C ALA A 237 12.32 -37.56 -5.84
N SER A 238 11.78 -36.61 -6.60
CA SER A 238 11.95 -35.17 -6.30
C SER A 238 11.29 -34.76 -4.98
N ALA A 239 10.24 -35.45 -4.53
CA ALA A 239 9.59 -35.23 -3.24
C ALA A 239 10.45 -35.63 -2.02
N TYR A 240 11.50 -36.44 -2.25
CA TYR A 240 12.43 -36.91 -1.21
C TYR A 240 13.73 -36.10 -1.17
N ARG A 241 13.86 -35.02 -1.96
CA ARG A 241 15.04 -34.14 -1.92
C ARG A 241 15.11 -33.38 -0.59
N PRO A 242 16.28 -33.25 0.06
CA PRO A 242 16.41 -32.55 1.34
C PRO A 242 15.91 -31.10 1.31
N GLU A 243 16.16 -30.40 0.21
CA GLU A 243 15.87 -28.98 0.00
C GLU A 243 14.35 -28.71 -0.15
N VAL A 244 13.60 -29.76 -0.50
CA VAL A 244 12.15 -29.75 -0.76
C VAL A 244 11.36 -30.03 0.53
N CYS A 245 11.98 -30.69 1.51
CA CYS A 245 11.35 -31.15 2.74
C CYS A 245 11.53 -30.12 3.88
N SER A 246 10.64 -29.12 3.99
CA SER A 246 10.72 -28.05 5.00
C SER A 246 10.88 -28.56 6.44
N GLU A 247 10.07 -29.53 6.86
CA GLU A 247 10.16 -30.23 8.15
C GLU A 247 11.03 -31.51 8.08
N GLY A 248 11.72 -31.74 6.96
CA GLY A 248 12.45 -32.98 6.69
C GLY A 248 11.54 -34.21 6.53
N ILE A 249 10.24 -34.01 6.29
CA ILE A 249 9.25 -35.05 6.01
C ILE A 249 8.81 -34.91 4.54
N PRO A 250 9.03 -35.93 3.68
CA PRO A 250 8.47 -35.97 2.33
C PRO A 250 6.94 -35.91 2.34
N GLN A 251 6.36 -35.11 1.46
CA GLN A 251 4.91 -35.08 1.23
C GLN A 251 4.51 -36.18 0.24
N THR A 252 3.35 -36.82 0.42
CA THR A 252 2.73 -37.57 -0.69
C THR A 252 2.39 -36.56 -1.79
N MET A 253 2.75 -36.88 -3.04
CA MET A 253 2.32 -36.17 -4.23
C MET A 253 1.50 -37.08 -5.14
N ALA A 254 0.60 -36.48 -5.92
CA ALA A 254 0.08 -37.07 -7.14
C ALA A 254 1.04 -36.75 -8.30
N LEU A 255 0.85 -37.41 -9.45
CA LEU A 255 1.55 -37.09 -10.69
C LEU A 255 0.52 -36.83 -11.80
N ILE A 256 0.90 -36.02 -12.77
CA ILE A 256 0.10 -35.75 -13.98
C ILE A 256 0.88 -36.28 -15.18
N ILE A 257 0.24 -37.09 -16.01
CA ILE A 257 0.74 -37.55 -17.30
C ILE A 257 0.03 -36.69 -18.36
N GLN A 258 0.72 -35.74 -19.00
CA GLN A 258 0.11 -34.71 -19.87
C GLN A 258 0.73 -34.73 -21.27
N GLN A 259 -0.09 -34.52 -22.31
CA GLN A 259 0.39 -34.34 -23.68
C GLN A 259 1.23 -33.06 -23.82
N CYS A 260 2.39 -33.16 -24.48
CA CYS A 260 3.17 -31.99 -24.87
C CYS A 260 2.66 -31.38 -26.18
N ILE A 261 2.77 -30.05 -26.28
CA ILE A 261 2.38 -29.28 -27.47
C ILE A 261 3.63 -28.93 -28.30
N ASP A 262 3.53 -28.99 -29.63
CA ASP A 262 4.53 -28.34 -30.50
C ASP A 262 4.23 -26.83 -30.60
N CYS A 263 4.94 -26.09 -29.76
CA CYS A 263 4.75 -24.66 -29.55
C CYS A 263 5.45 -23.84 -30.65
N ARG A 264 4.72 -22.86 -31.22
CA ARG A 264 5.30 -21.73 -31.95
C ARG A 264 5.82 -20.68 -30.97
N TYR A 265 5.02 -20.39 -29.94
CA TYR A 265 5.40 -19.56 -28.80
C TYR A 265 5.00 -20.24 -27.48
N GLY A 266 5.67 -19.90 -26.40
CA GLY A 266 5.34 -20.33 -25.05
C GLY A 266 5.65 -19.23 -24.05
N GLY A 267 4.87 -19.13 -22.98
CA GLY A 267 4.97 -18.01 -22.05
C GLY A 267 4.14 -18.17 -20.79
N VAL A 268 4.11 -17.08 -20.01
CA VAL A 268 3.31 -16.92 -18.80
C VAL A 268 2.42 -15.68 -18.94
N ALA A 269 1.21 -15.75 -18.40
CA ALA A 269 0.27 -14.64 -18.34
C ALA A 269 -0.11 -14.39 -16.87
N MET A 270 0.30 -13.25 -16.32
CA MET A 270 -0.07 -12.83 -14.96
C MET A 270 -1.14 -11.73 -15.05
N SER A 271 -2.30 -12.01 -14.46
CA SER A 271 -3.55 -11.25 -14.66
C SER A 271 -3.59 -9.84 -14.05
N TYR A 272 -2.79 -9.61 -13.00
CA TYR A 272 -2.52 -8.32 -12.37
C TYR A 272 -1.00 -8.13 -12.27
N GLN A 273 -0.53 -6.88 -12.09
CA GLN A 273 0.90 -6.58 -11.85
C GLN A 273 1.19 -5.98 -10.47
N SER A 274 0.29 -5.14 -9.96
CA SER A 274 0.34 -4.59 -8.60
C SER A 274 -1.06 -4.59 -7.99
N PHE A 275 -1.16 -4.27 -6.71
CA PHE A 275 -2.46 -4.05 -6.06
C PHE A 275 -3.21 -2.82 -6.61
N GLN A 276 -2.54 -1.90 -7.31
CA GLN A 276 -3.15 -0.67 -7.89
C GLN A 276 -3.36 -0.73 -9.41
N GLU A 277 -2.80 -1.72 -10.12
CA GLU A 277 -2.76 -1.73 -11.59
C GLU A 277 -3.40 -3.00 -12.15
N ASN A 278 -4.62 -2.84 -12.69
CA ASN A 278 -5.44 -3.87 -13.34
C ASN A 278 -4.89 -4.24 -14.74
N THR A 279 -3.63 -4.65 -14.78
CA THR A 279 -2.85 -4.89 -15.99
C THR A 279 -2.56 -6.38 -16.15
N VAL A 280 -3.08 -6.99 -17.23
CA VAL A 280 -2.67 -8.34 -17.65
C VAL A 280 -1.32 -8.21 -18.36
N ARG A 281 -0.31 -8.94 -17.90
CA ARG A 281 1.01 -9.02 -18.54
C ARG A 281 1.22 -10.39 -19.15
N LEU A 282 1.46 -10.43 -20.46
CA LEU A 282 1.90 -11.61 -21.20
C LEU A 282 3.42 -11.54 -21.38
N GLU A 283 4.16 -12.53 -20.89
CA GLU A 283 5.60 -12.69 -21.14
C GLU A 283 5.85 -13.99 -21.91
N TYR A 284 6.45 -13.92 -23.10
CA TYR A 284 6.58 -15.07 -23.99
C TYR A 284 7.91 -15.10 -24.77
N THR A 285 8.21 -16.27 -25.34
CA THR A 285 9.33 -16.52 -26.24
C THR A 285 8.93 -17.51 -27.35
N LEU A 286 9.83 -17.75 -28.29
CA LEU A 286 9.69 -18.77 -29.34
C LEU A 286 9.74 -20.19 -28.75
N GLY A 287 9.03 -21.13 -29.36
CA GLY A 287 9.07 -22.53 -28.93
C GLY A 287 8.44 -22.75 -27.56
N GLN A 288 9.11 -23.51 -26.69
CA GLN A 288 8.54 -24.03 -25.44
C GLN A 288 8.57 -23.01 -24.28
N PRO A 289 7.54 -22.97 -23.40
CA PRO A 289 7.41 -21.98 -22.32
C PRO A 289 8.59 -21.91 -21.35
N LYS A 290 9.35 -23.01 -21.21
CA LYS A 290 10.56 -23.12 -20.39
C LYS A 290 11.57 -21.97 -20.60
N GLY A 291 11.66 -21.45 -21.82
CA GLY A 291 12.54 -20.31 -22.15
C GLY A 291 12.13 -18.97 -21.50
N VAL A 292 10.93 -18.88 -20.93
CA VAL A 292 10.50 -17.80 -20.02
C VAL A 292 10.39 -18.33 -18.59
N VAL A 293 9.62 -19.42 -18.38
CA VAL A 293 9.22 -19.94 -17.06
C VAL A 293 10.42 -20.16 -16.13
N SER A 294 11.57 -20.61 -16.65
CA SER A 294 12.75 -20.92 -15.84
C SER A 294 13.50 -19.70 -15.29
N GLY A 295 13.52 -18.56 -16.00
CA GLY A 295 14.37 -17.40 -15.68
C GLY A 295 15.89 -17.63 -15.81
N GLN A 296 16.34 -18.83 -16.22
CA GLN A 296 17.76 -19.25 -16.14
C GLN A 296 18.56 -19.03 -17.43
N SER A 297 17.92 -18.96 -18.60
CA SER A 297 18.62 -18.72 -19.89
C SER A 297 19.15 -17.30 -20.06
N GLY A 298 18.94 -16.39 -19.08
CA GLY A 298 19.37 -15.00 -19.16
C GLY A 298 18.67 -14.15 -20.22
N ASN A 299 17.57 -14.65 -20.80
CA ASN A 299 16.75 -13.92 -21.77
C ASN A 299 15.81 -12.94 -21.06
N ARG A 300 15.58 -11.77 -21.67
CA ARG A 300 14.44 -10.90 -21.35
C ARG A 300 13.26 -11.27 -22.26
N PRO A 301 12.11 -11.73 -21.76
CA PRO A 301 11.00 -12.18 -22.60
C PRO A 301 10.38 -11.04 -23.42
N HIS A 302 9.67 -11.39 -24.50
CA HIS A 302 8.77 -10.47 -25.18
C HIS A 302 7.58 -10.18 -24.27
N ARG A 303 7.22 -8.90 -24.09
CA ARG A 303 6.23 -8.46 -23.10
C ARG A 303 5.08 -7.72 -23.77
N ILE A 304 3.84 -8.10 -23.48
CA ILE A 304 2.64 -7.32 -23.82
C ILE A 304 1.92 -6.98 -22.52
N ASP A 305 1.80 -5.69 -22.23
CA ASP A 305 1.03 -5.17 -21.10
C ASP A 305 -0.34 -4.73 -21.63
N ILE A 306 -1.42 -5.28 -21.09
CA ILE A 306 -2.80 -4.91 -21.41
C ILE A 306 -3.44 -4.27 -20.20
N TYR A 307 -3.61 -2.95 -20.26
CA TYR A 307 -4.30 -2.16 -19.27
C TYR A 307 -5.81 -2.37 -19.44
N ARG A 308 -6.45 -2.94 -18.42
CA ARG A 308 -7.90 -3.12 -18.35
C ARG A 308 -8.48 -2.01 -17.48
N GLU A 309 -9.56 -1.40 -17.93
CA GLU A 309 -10.36 -0.52 -17.07
C GLU A 309 -11.46 -1.33 -16.37
N ASP A 310 -11.89 -0.86 -15.20
CA ASP A 310 -12.96 -1.54 -14.43
C ASP A 310 -14.34 -1.35 -15.08
N ARG A 311 -14.44 -0.48 -16.10
CA ARG A 311 -15.60 -0.33 -16.97
C ARG A 311 -15.51 -1.26 -18.17
N MET A 312 -16.46 -2.19 -18.26
CA MET A 312 -16.58 -3.21 -19.32
C MET A 312 -16.80 -2.67 -20.75
N GLU A 313 -16.92 -1.35 -20.94
CA GLU A 313 -17.29 -0.72 -22.22
C GLU A 313 -16.15 0.03 -22.92
N GLU A 314 -15.00 0.24 -22.26
CA GLU A 314 -13.86 0.97 -22.84
C GLU A 314 -12.80 0.02 -23.43
N VAL A 315 -12.07 0.48 -24.45
CA VAL A 315 -11.17 -0.37 -25.24
C VAL A 315 -9.85 -0.61 -24.50
N ASN A 316 -9.62 -1.84 -24.05
CA ASN A 316 -8.35 -2.29 -23.44
C ASN A 316 -7.14 -1.77 -24.22
N ARG A 317 -6.26 -1.01 -23.56
CA ARG A 317 -5.05 -0.49 -24.18
C ARG A 317 -3.92 -1.50 -24.02
N SER A 318 -3.37 -1.98 -25.13
CA SER A 318 -2.16 -2.81 -25.13
C SER A 318 -0.89 -2.00 -25.40
N GLN A 319 0.24 -2.43 -24.83
CA GLN A 319 1.57 -1.93 -25.17
C GLN A 319 2.54 -3.11 -25.32
N TYR A 320 3.21 -3.19 -26.47
CA TYR A 320 4.24 -4.19 -26.75
C TYR A 320 5.64 -3.67 -26.39
N PHE A 321 6.46 -4.54 -25.80
CA PHE A 321 7.88 -4.33 -25.57
C PHE A 321 8.64 -5.56 -26.10
N PRO A 322 9.61 -5.39 -27.03
CA PRO A 322 10.43 -6.51 -27.50
C PRO A 322 11.32 -7.06 -26.39
N GLY A 323 11.58 -8.37 -26.46
CA GLY A 323 12.51 -9.07 -25.58
C GLY A 323 13.93 -9.14 -26.15
N THR A 324 14.86 -9.61 -25.32
CA THR A 324 16.19 -10.05 -25.73
C THR A 324 16.22 -11.57 -25.65
N ILE A 325 16.01 -12.25 -26.79
CA ILE A 325 16.04 -13.71 -26.87
C ILE A 325 17.37 -14.13 -27.51
N SER A 326 18.22 -14.80 -26.74
CA SER A 326 19.49 -15.37 -27.20
C SER A 326 19.39 -16.88 -27.49
N SER A 327 18.53 -17.57 -26.75
CA SER A 327 18.18 -18.97 -26.95
C SER A 327 16.70 -19.23 -26.67
N TYR A 328 16.16 -20.31 -27.24
CA TYR A 328 14.83 -20.81 -26.92
C TYR A 328 14.78 -22.34 -27.00
N PHE A 329 13.77 -22.96 -26.40
CA PHE A 329 13.66 -24.42 -26.34
C PHE A 329 12.69 -24.95 -27.40
N ILE A 330 13.04 -26.06 -28.07
CA ILE A 330 12.12 -26.81 -28.95
C ILE A 330 11.96 -28.24 -28.47
N LEU A 331 10.79 -28.83 -28.71
CA LEU A 331 10.55 -30.25 -28.46
C LEU A 331 11.06 -31.06 -29.65
N LYS A 332 12.06 -31.91 -29.42
CA LYS A 332 12.77 -32.65 -30.46
C LYS A 332 12.77 -34.15 -30.16
N LYS A 333 12.47 -34.96 -31.17
CA LYS A 333 12.66 -36.42 -31.11
C LYS A 333 14.14 -36.79 -31.34
N ASN A 334 14.67 -37.63 -30.47
CA ASN A 334 16.01 -38.22 -30.49
C ASN A 334 15.90 -39.76 -30.39
N ASP A 335 17.03 -40.46 -30.41
CA ASP A 335 17.10 -41.93 -30.34
C ASP A 335 16.56 -42.54 -29.02
N ASN A 336 16.40 -41.72 -27.97
CA ASN A 336 15.88 -42.12 -26.65
C ASN A 336 14.47 -41.55 -26.38
N GLY A 337 13.71 -41.18 -27.41
CA GLY A 337 12.38 -40.58 -27.28
C GLY A 337 12.40 -39.07 -27.48
N TYR A 338 11.84 -38.27 -26.57
CA TYR A 338 11.75 -36.81 -26.73
C TYR A 338 12.57 -36.02 -25.71
N SER A 339 13.04 -34.86 -26.13
CA SER A 339 13.79 -33.91 -25.29
C SER A 339 13.45 -32.47 -25.64
N GLU A 340 13.53 -31.57 -24.66
CA GLU A 340 13.65 -30.14 -24.93
C GLU A 340 15.10 -29.84 -25.31
N THR A 341 15.31 -29.41 -26.56
CA THR A 341 16.63 -28.98 -27.06
C THR A 341 16.68 -27.46 -27.07
N GLU A 342 17.72 -26.88 -26.48
CA GLU A 342 18.02 -25.45 -26.59
C GLU A 342 18.54 -25.12 -28.00
N VAL A 343 18.03 -24.04 -28.57
CA VAL A 343 18.37 -23.51 -29.89
C VAL A 343 18.84 -22.07 -29.71
N PHE A 344 20.06 -21.78 -30.10
CA PHE A 344 20.61 -20.42 -30.10
C PHE A 344 20.20 -19.72 -31.40
N ASP A 345 19.66 -18.51 -31.28
CA ASP A 345 19.27 -17.66 -32.40
C ASP A 345 19.98 -16.30 -32.27
N ALA A 346 21.08 -16.15 -33.00
CA ALA A 346 21.87 -14.92 -33.00
C ALA A 346 21.16 -13.75 -33.69
N ASP A 347 20.19 -14.03 -34.58
CA ASP A 347 19.44 -13.01 -35.29
C ASP A 347 18.27 -12.48 -34.45
N ALA A 348 17.79 -13.24 -33.45
CA ALA A 348 16.66 -12.86 -32.57
C ALA A 348 16.93 -11.64 -31.66
N GLN A 349 18.17 -11.15 -31.55
CA GLN A 349 18.52 -9.97 -30.74
C GLN A 349 17.93 -8.64 -31.27
N SER A 350 17.32 -8.62 -32.46
CA SER A 350 16.59 -7.46 -32.97
C SER A 350 15.22 -7.86 -33.51
N ASP A 351 14.15 -7.56 -32.77
CA ASP A 351 12.78 -7.75 -33.23
C ASP A 351 12.25 -6.46 -33.89
N ASP A 352 11.91 -6.56 -35.17
CA ASP A 352 11.23 -5.52 -35.96
C ASP A 352 9.70 -5.64 -35.89
N GLY A 353 9.20 -6.53 -35.02
CA GLY A 353 7.79 -6.88 -34.86
C GLY A 353 7.45 -8.26 -35.43
N ARG A 354 8.39 -8.95 -36.10
CA ARG A 354 8.22 -10.32 -36.61
C ARG A 354 7.83 -11.35 -35.54
N TYR A 355 8.14 -11.09 -34.28
CA TYR A 355 7.80 -11.97 -33.16
C TYR A 355 6.60 -11.52 -32.32
N ALA A 356 5.95 -10.41 -32.65
CA ALA A 356 4.72 -9.97 -31.99
C ALA A 356 3.59 -11.00 -32.15
N LEU A 357 2.80 -11.21 -31.09
CA LEU A 357 1.53 -11.94 -31.17
C LEU A 357 0.49 -11.10 -31.93
N THR A 358 -0.39 -11.76 -32.69
CA THR A 358 -1.52 -11.10 -33.36
C THR A 358 -2.65 -10.82 -32.38
N ASP A 359 -3.40 -9.73 -32.60
CA ASP A 359 -4.51 -9.28 -31.74
C ASP A 359 -5.53 -10.39 -31.41
N ASP A 360 -5.83 -11.29 -32.35
CA ASP A 360 -6.70 -12.47 -32.12
C ASP A 360 -6.16 -13.38 -30.99
N MET A 361 -4.86 -13.70 -31.01
CA MET A 361 -4.21 -14.55 -30.01
C MET A 361 -4.14 -13.87 -28.64
N VAL A 362 -3.91 -12.55 -28.64
CA VAL A 362 -3.88 -11.73 -27.42
C VAL A 362 -5.28 -11.66 -26.81
N SER A 363 -6.32 -11.46 -27.62
CA SER A 363 -7.72 -11.41 -27.20
C SER A 363 -8.20 -12.75 -26.63
N GLU A 364 -7.88 -13.86 -27.30
CA GLU A 364 -8.21 -15.22 -26.86
C GLU A 364 -7.49 -15.57 -25.54
N LEU A 365 -6.22 -15.16 -25.37
CA LEU A 365 -5.52 -15.27 -24.08
C LEU A 365 -6.16 -14.43 -22.98
N ILE A 366 -6.58 -13.19 -23.27
CA ILE A 366 -7.26 -12.33 -22.28
C ILE A 366 -8.62 -12.92 -21.87
N GLU A 367 -9.37 -13.54 -22.79
CA GLU A 367 -10.60 -14.26 -22.45
C GLU A 367 -10.31 -15.41 -21.48
N TYR A 368 -9.33 -16.27 -21.81
CA TYR A 368 -8.96 -17.41 -20.97
C TYR A 368 -8.43 -16.98 -19.59
N VAL A 369 -7.55 -15.98 -19.53
CA VAL A 369 -7.08 -15.40 -18.26
C VAL A 369 -8.26 -14.84 -17.45
N THR A 370 -9.18 -14.11 -18.09
CA THR A 370 -10.38 -13.58 -17.41
C THR A 370 -11.28 -14.70 -16.90
N ARG A 371 -11.49 -15.77 -17.65
CA ARG A 371 -12.28 -16.92 -17.20
C ARG A 371 -11.62 -17.62 -16.01
N LEU A 372 -10.28 -17.70 -16.00
CA LEU A 372 -9.51 -18.25 -14.87
C LEU A 372 -9.57 -17.38 -13.61
N GLU A 373 -9.52 -16.05 -13.72
CA GLU A 373 -9.72 -15.14 -12.58
C GLU A 373 -11.05 -15.40 -11.86
N ASN A 374 -12.12 -15.59 -12.65
CA ASN A 374 -13.45 -15.87 -12.11
C ASN A 374 -13.53 -17.30 -11.53
N LEU A 375 -12.83 -18.27 -12.12
CA LEU A 375 -12.83 -19.68 -11.70
C LEU A 375 -12.07 -19.92 -10.38
N LEU A 376 -10.94 -19.25 -10.17
CA LEU A 376 -10.16 -19.35 -8.92
C LEU A 376 -10.56 -18.26 -7.90
N PHE A 377 -11.34 -17.26 -8.36
CA PHE A 377 -11.81 -16.12 -7.57
C PHE A 377 -10.66 -15.31 -6.93
N CYS A 378 -9.62 -15.08 -7.73
CA CYS A 378 -8.41 -14.34 -7.38
C CYS A 378 -7.62 -13.97 -8.65
N PRO A 379 -6.57 -13.12 -8.58
CA PRO A 379 -5.61 -12.99 -9.67
C PRO A 379 -4.89 -14.32 -9.93
N VAL A 380 -4.75 -14.67 -11.19
CA VAL A 380 -4.08 -15.89 -11.67
C VAL A 380 -2.75 -15.62 -12.38
N ASP A 381 -1.86 -16.61 -12.29
CA ASP A 381 -0.65 -16.83 -13.08
C ASP A 381 -0.85 -18.10 -13.93
N VAL A 382 -0.59 -18.00 -15.24
CA VAL A 382 -1.02 -18.99 -16.24
C VAL A 382 0.13 -19.35 -17.19
N GLU A 383 0.60 -20.60 -17.18
CA GLU A 383 1.51 -21.11 -18.21
C GLU A 383 0.71 -21.40 -19.49
N PHE A 384 1.13 -20.84 -20.63
CA PHE A 384 0.44 -21.02 -21.91
C PHE A 384 1.40 -21.39 -23.06
N ALA A 385 0.85 -22.09 -24.05
CA ALA A 385 1.46 -22.35 -25.35
C ALA A 385 0.60 -21.75 -26.46
N ILE A 386 1.22 -21.26 -27.52
CA ILE A 386 0.57 -21.02 -28.81
C ILE A 386 1.13 -22.04 -29.78
N ASN A 387 0.28 -22.95 -30.27
CA ASN A 387 0.72 -24.05 -31.13
C ASN A 387 1.09 -23.58 -32.56
N ARG A 388 1.62 -24.47 -33.40
CA ARG A 388 1.94 -24.17 -34.82
C ARG A 388 0.78 -23.61 -35.65
N GLN A 389 -0.46 -23.89 -35.26
CA GLN A 389 -1.67 -23.39 -35.93
C GLN A 389 -2.10 -21.99 -35.44
N GLY A 390 -1.39 -21.42 -34.46
CA GLY A 390 -1.69 -20.11 -33.88
C GLY A 390 -2.76 -20.12 -32.79
N ARG A 391 -3.16 -21.29 -32.25
CA ARG A 391 -4.14 -21.37 -31.16
C ARG A 391 -3.46 -21.34 -29.79
N PRO A 392 -3.89 -20.48 -28.85
CA PRO A 392 -3.54 -20.58 -27.44
C PRO A 392 -4.06 -21.88 -26.80
N ILE A 393 -3.27 -22.41 -25.86
CA ILE A 393 -3.53 -23.63 -25.09
C ILE A 393 -2.99 -23.38 -23.67
N LEU A 394 -3.78 -23.72 -22.65
CA LEU A 394 -3.45 -23.49 -21.24
C LEU A 394 -2.78 -24.73 -20.65
N LEU A 395 -1.57 -24.58 -20.11
CA LEU A 395 -0.75 -25.70 -19.64
C LEU A 395 -0.82 -25.88 -18.12
N GLN A 396 -0.93 -24.78 -17.39
CA GLN A 396 -1.12 -24.73 -15.93
C GLN A 396 -1.74 -23.38 -15.55
N VAL A 397 -2.54 -23.36 -14.48
CA VAL A 397 -2.97 -22.13 -13.78
C VAL A 397 -2.67 -22.27 -12.29
N ARG A 398 -2.46 -21.15 -11.60
CA ARG A 398 -2.42 -21.04 -10.14
C ARG A 398 -2.85 -19.65 -9.65
N PRO A 399 -3.22 -19.50 -8.37
CA PRO A 399 -3.34 -18.19 -7.72
C PRO A 399 -2.00 -17.43 -7.76
N VAL A 400 -2.04 -16.13 -8.01
CA VAL A 400 -0.90 -15.24 -7.72
C VAL A 400 -0.74 -15.17 -6.20
N THR A 401 0.46 -15.46 -5.68
CA THR A 401 0.70 -15.45 -4.23
C THR A 401 1.17 -14.11 -3.70
N ARG A 402 1.75 -13.24 -4.54
CA ARG A 402 2.10 -11.84 -4.23
C ARG A 402 2.09 -10.96 -5.48
N LEU A 403 1.65 -9.72 -5.29
CA LEU A 403 1.73 -8.62 -6.24
C LEU A 403 2.68 -7.53 -5.69
N SER A 404 3.12 -6.63 -6.57
CA SER A 404 3.85 -5.41 -6.20
C SER A 404 2.89 -4.31 -5.71
N GLY A 405 3.43 -3.17 -5.28
CA GLY A 405 2.68 -2.00 -4.85
C GLY A 405 2.45 -1.90 -3.34
N GLY A 406 3.13 -2.71 -2.52
CA GLY A 406 2.92 -2.74 -1.06
C GLY A 406 3.82 -1.77 -0.27
N MET A 407 4.84 -1.19 -0.92
CA MET A 407 5.63 -0.08 -0.37
C MET A 407 5.52 1.16 -1.26
N ASP A 408 5.08 2.28 -0.66
CA ASP A 408 5.27 3.62 -1.21
C ASP A 408 6.08 4.46 -0.20
N PHE A 409 7.08 5.17 -0.71
CA PHE A 409 7.84 6.15 0.04
C PHE A 409 7.39 7.56 -0.35
N THR A 410 7.09 8.39 0.64
CA THR A 410 6.65 9.78 0.42
C THR A 410 7.76 10.71 -0.14
N MET A 411 9.00 10.23 -0.16
CA MET A 411 10.15 10.89 -0.80
C MET A 411 10.25 10.57 -2.30
N PRO A 412 10.80 11.47 -3.14
CA PRO A 412 11.05 11.17 -4.54
C PRO A 412 12.22 10.17 -4.70
N ILE A 413 12.38 9.61 -5.90
CA ILE A 413 13.63 8.95 -6.29
C ILE A 413 14.79 9.96 -6.13
N PRO A 414 15.90 9.61 -5.46
CA PRO A 414 17.05 10.51 -5.30
C PRO A 414 17.67 10.92 -6.63
N GLU A 415 18.06 12.18 -6.77
CA GLU A 415 18.73 12.68 -7.99
C GLU A 415 20.12 12.06 -8.21
N GLN A 416 20.79 11.63 -7.13
CA GLN A 416 22.14 11.06 -7.14
C GLN A 416 22.10 9.56 -6.89
N THR A 417 21.82 8.79 -7.94
CA THR A 417 21.86 7.32 -7.94
C THR A 417 23.12 6.77 -8.60
N LEU A 418 23.59 5.62 -8.13
CA LEU A 418 24.67 4.82 -8.73
C LEU A 418 24.18 4.03 -9.96
N ALA A 419 22.93 3.56 -9.92
CA ALA A 419 22.25 2.90 -11.03
C ALA A 419 20.73 3.00 -10.87
N ILE A 420 20.00 2.89 -11.99
CA ILE A 420 18.53 2.83 -12.07
C ILE A 420 18.14 1.65 -12.97
N GLY A 421 17.03 0.98 -12.67
CA GLY A 421 16.52 -0.18 -13.42
C GLY A 421 15.00 -0.37 -13.35
N GLU A 422 14.51 -1.49 -13.87
CA GLU A 422 13.11 -1.95 -13.68
C GLU A 422 12.99 -2.78 -12.39
N SER A 423 11.90 -2.62 -11.63
CA SER A 423 11.64 -3.40 -10.40
C SER A 423 10.99 -4.75 -10.72
N VAL A 424 11.49 -5.83 -10.10
CA VAL A 424 10.88 -7.17 -10.18
C VAL A 424 10.38 -7.66 -8.83
N SER A 425 11.06 -7.32 -7.75
CA SER A 425 10.67 -7.68 -6.38
C SER A 425 10.94 -6.51 -5.44
N GLU A 426 9.89 -6.03 -4.78
CA GLU A 426 9.94 -4.87 -3.87
C GLU A 426 10.70 -5.19 -2.58
N GLY A 427 11.37 -4.17 -2.06
CA GLY A 427 12.22 -4.26 -0.89
C GLY A 427 13.26 -3.14 -0.86
N TYR A 428 14.03 -3.06 0.21
CA TYR A 428 15.28 -2.32 0.24
C TYR A 428 16.29 -3.06 1.11
N CYS A 429 17.58 -2.87 0.82
CA CYS A 429 18.67 -3.47 1.58
C CYS A 429 19.94 -2.65 1.43
N THR A 430 20.62 -2.40 2.55
CA THR A 430 21.98 -1.84 2.57
C THR A 430 23.01 -2.96 2.70
N GLY A 431 24.08 -2.87 1.92
CA GLY A 431 25.23 -3.76 2.06
C GLY A 431 26.32 -3.48 1.03
N PRO A 432 27.43 -4.24 1.08
CA PRO A 432 28.47 -4.15 0.07
C PRO A 432 28.00 -4.74 -1.27
N ILE A 433 28.28 -4.03 -2.36
CA ILE A 433 28.08 -4.53 -3.73
C ILE A 433 29.02 -5.71 -3.98
N TRP A 434 28.50 -6.86 -4.42
CA TRP A 434 29.28 -8.09 -4.63
C TRP A 434 28.94 -8.75 -5.98
N LEU A 435 29.94 -8.88 -6.86
CA LEU A 435 29.80 -9.56 -8.15
C LEU A 435 29.72 -11.07 -7.97
N ALA A 436 28.66 -11.69 -8.47
CA ALA A 436 28.38 -13.10 -8.31
C ALA A 436 29.35 -13.99 -9.08
N LYS A 437 30.06 -14.87 -8.36
CA LYS A 437 30.90 -15.93 -8.93
C LYS A 437 30.75 -17.20 -8.09
N LYS A 438 30.35 -18.32 -8.72
CA LYS A 438 30.08 -19.59 -8.04
C LYS A 438 31.22 -20.11 -7.15
N ARG A 439 32.48 -19.85 -7.53
CA ARG A 439 33.68 -20.24 -6.75
C ARG A 439 33.90 -19.40 -5.48
N GLU A 440 33.29 -18.21 -5.41
CA GLU A 440 33.49 -17.21 -4.36
C GLU A 440 32.23 -17.05 -3.48
N ALA A 441 31.17 -17.84 -3.72
CA ALA A 441 29.92 -17.83 -2.96
C ALA A 441 30.11 -18.07 -1.45
N GLY A 442 31.12 -18.83 -1.06
CA GLY A 442 31.51 -19.00 0.35
C GLY A 442 31.97 -17.69 1.01
N SER A 443 32.65 -16.82 0.26
CA SER A 443 33.26 -15.56 0.73
C SER A 443 32.36 -14.31 0.64
N MET A 444 31.11 -14.43 0.16
CA MET A 444 30.17 -13.30 0.10
C MET A 444 29.90 -12.69 1.50
N PRO A 445 29.92 -11.36 1.68
CA PRO A 445 29.49 -10.72 2.92
C PRO A 445 28.01 -11.00 3.25
N GLU A 446 27.65 -10.92 4.53
CA GLU A 446 26.24 -10.92 4.94
C GLU A 446 25.60 -9.56 4.59
N GLY A 447 24.35 -9.58 4.11
CA GLY A 447 23.64 -8.40 3.61
C GLY A 447 24.07 -7.91 2.22
N ALA A 448 24.99 -8.60 1.54
CA ALA A 448 25.55 -8.14 0.26
C ALA A 448 24.49 -7.92 -0.84
N ILE A 449 24.71 -6.89 -1.66
CA ILE A 449 23.92 -6.61 -2.88
C ILE A 449 24.57 -7.39 -4.03
N VAL A 450 23.90 -8.47 -4.46
CA VAL A 450 24.45 -9.45 -5.41
C VAL A 450 24.24 -8.98 -6.84
N VAL A 451 25.33 -8.72 -7.57
CA VAL A 451 25.33 -8.30 -8.98
C VAL A 451 25.65 -9.49 -9.87
N ALA A 452 24.78 -9.81 -10.85
CA ALA A 452 25.00 -10.92 -11.80
C ALA A 452 24.38 -10.63 -13.18
N HIS A 453 24.75 -11.37 -14.22
CA HIS A 453 24.08 -11.23 -15.52
C HIS A 453 22.61 -11.69 -15.46
N HIS A 454 22.38 -12.85 -14.83
CA HIS A 454 21.08 -13.48 -14.57
C HIS A 454 21.23 -14.40 -13.35
N ALA A 455 20.16 -15.06 -12.91
CA ALA A 455 20.21 -16.02 -11.82
C ALA A 455 20.70 -17.41 -12.29
N GLU A 456 21.60 -18.00 -11.51
CA GLU A 456 21.98 -19.42 -11.61
C GLU A 456 21.41 -20.20 -10.41
N ASP A 457 21.20 -21.52 -10.55
CA ASP A 457 20.65 -22.40 -9.49
C ASP A 457 21.22 -22.16 -8.08
N TRP A 458 22.55 -22.00 -8.00
CA TRP A 458 23.27 -21.86 -6.73
C TRP A 458 23.00 -20.53 -6.01
N MET A 459 22.49 -19.52 -6.72
CA MET A 459 22.03 -18.27 -6.12
C MET A 459 20.65 -18.42 -5.47
N LEU A 460 19.89 -19.45 -5.85
CA LEU A 460 18.56 -19.76 -5.33
C LEU A 460 18.60 -20.73 -4.14
N GLU A 461 19.78 -21.29 -3.82
CA GLU A 461 19.98 -22.15 -2.66
C GLU A 461 19.61 -21.41 -1.35
N PRO A 462 18.84 -22.01 -0.43
CA PRO A 462 18.38 -21.33 0.79
C PRO A 462 19.50 -20.74 1.65
N GLY A 463 20.66 -21.38 1.70
CA GLY A 463 21.85 -20.90 2.43
C GLY A 463 22.50 -19.67 1.79
N PHE A 464 22.38 -19.49 0.46
CA PHE A 464 22.85 -18.30 -0.24
C PHE A 464 21.83 -17.17 -0.13
N LEU A 465 20.55 -17.45 -0.42
CA LEU A 465 19.45 -16.48 -0.28
C LEU A 465 19.36 -15.88 1.13
N LYS A 466 19.66 -16.67 2.18
CA LYS A 466 19.68 -16.15 3.56
C LYS A 466 20.73 -15.06 3.78
N ARG A 467 21.90 -15.16 3.13
CA ARG A 467 23.04 -14.23 3.30
C ARG A 467 22.97 -13.00 2.39
N ALA A 468 22.41 -13.13 1.19
CA ALA A 468 22.24 -12.01 0.26
C ALA A 468 21.23 -10.99 0.84
N GLY A 469 21.53 -9.69 0.73
CA GLY A 469 20.58 -8.63 1.06
C GLY A 469 19.50 -8.51 -0.03
N GLY A 470 19.96 -8.33 -1.26
CA GLY A 470 19.14 -8.22 -2.47
C GLY A 470 19.98 -8.42 -3.73
N PHE A 471 19.34 -8.29 -4.89
CA PHE A 471 19.88 -8.71 -6.18
C PHE A 471 19.74 -7.62 -7.25
N VAL A 472 20.74 -7.55 -8.13
CA VAL A 472 20.78 -6.66 -9.29
C VAL A 472 21.23 -7.49 -10.50
N PHE A 473 20.31 -7.79 -11.42
CA PHE A 473 20.60 -8.56 -12.63
C PHE A 473 20.66 -7.70 -13.88
N LEU A 474 21.47 -8.06 -14.87
CA LEU A 474 21.47 -7.41 -16.18
C LEU A 474 20.10 -7.60 -16.86
N GLU A 475 19.67 -8.86 -16.99
CA GLU A 475 18.44 -9.26 -17.67
C GLU A 475 17.73 -10.43 -16.94
N GLY A 476 16.44 -10.62 -17.25
CA GLY A 476 15.54 -11.62 -16.64
C GLY A 476 14.07 -11.33 -17.00
N GLY A 477 13.14 -12.16 -16.52
CA GLY A 477 11.69 -11.93 -16.63
C GLY A 477 11.09 -11.24 -15.40
N PHE A 478 9.82 -10.85 -15.49
CA PHE A 478 9.08 -10.26 -14.37
C PHE A 478 8.21 -11.27 -13.62
N ASN A 479 7.84 -12.39 -14.28
CA ASN A 479 6.95 -13.43 -13.77
C ASN A 479 7.54 -14.85 -13.90
N ASP A 480 8.84 -14.98 -14.13
CA ASP A 480 9.54 -16.28 -14.13
C ASP A 480 9.69 -16.87 -12.70
N HIS A 481 10.18 -18.11 -12.61
CA HIS A 481 10.41 -18.79 -11.33
C HIS A 481 11.37 -18.02 -10.39
N VAL A 482 12.34 -17.27 -10.92
CA VAL A 482 13.28 -16.47 -10.13
C VAL A 482 12.56 -15.27 -9.54
N ALA A 483 11.81 -14.53 -10.35
CA ALA A 483 11.00 -13.39 -9.93
C ALA A 483 9.98 -13.80 -8.85
N ILE A 484 9.25 -14.89 -9.06
CA ILE A 484 8.27 -15.42 -8.09
C ILE A 484 8.96 -15.83 -6.78
N LEU A 485 10.10 -16.51 -6.85
CA LEU A 485 10.87 -16.89 -5.66
C LEU A 485 11.37 -15.67 -4.88
N MET A 486 11.92 -14.64 -5.55
CA MET A 486 12.39 -13.41 -4.88
C MET A 486 11.22 -12.65 -4.23
N LYS A 487 10.09 -12.50 -4.93
CA LYS A 487 8.84 -11.91 -4.40
C LYS A 487 8.39 -12.65 -3.14
N GLN A 488 8.36 -13.99 -3.15
CA GLN A 488 7.99 -14.81 -1.98
C GLN A 488 9.00 -14.71 -0.83
N LYS A 489 10.31 -14.79 -1.11
CA LYS A 489 11.37 -14.73 -0.09
C LYS A 489 11.68 -13.32 0.43
N ARG A 490 10.96 -12.28 -0.02
CA ARG A 490 11.17 -10.87 0.34
C ARG A 490 12.61 -10.43 0.07
N LYS A 491 13.11 -10.75 -1.12
CA LYS A 491 14.41 -10.32 -1.61
C LYS A 491 14.22 -9.27 -2.68
N THR A 492 14.79 -8.10 -2.45
CA THR A 492 14.80 -6.98 -3.40
C THR A 492 15.45 -7.43 -4.71
N LEU A 493 14.82 -7.19 -5.86
CA LEU A 493 15.38 -7.51 -7.18
C LEU A 493 15.10 -6.39 -8.19
N MET A 494 16.17 -5.88 -8.80
CA MET A 494 16.18 -4.91 -9.89
C MET A 494 16.82 -5.51 -11.15
N LEU A 495 16.24 -5.22 -12.32
CA LEU A 495 16.87 -5.43 -13.63
C LEU A 495 17.53 -4.12 -14.08
N VAL A 496 18.85 -4.10 -14.19
CA VAL A 496 19.66 -2.87 -14.33
C VAL A 496 20.02 -2.52 -15.77
N GLY A 497 19.89 -3.47 -16.70
CA GLY A 497 20.13 -3.26 -18.13
C GLY A 497 21.46 -2.57 -18.42
N GLY A 498 21.41 -1.49 -19.21
CA GLY A 498 22.59 -0.72 -19.64
C GLY A 498 23.48 -0.16 -18.52
N HIS A 499 22.99 -0.06 -17.28
CA HIS A 499 23.80 0.41 -16.14
C HIS A 499 24.63 -0.70 -15.47
N PHE A 500 24.58 -1.96 -15.94
CA PHE A 500 25.29 -3.09 -15.34
C PHE A 500 26.82 -2.86 -15.21
N ALA A 501 27.45 -2.27 -16.22
CA ALA A 501 28.89 -1.97 -16.19
C ALA A 501 29.27 -0.92 -15.13
N ALA A 502 28.34 -0.06 -14.71
CA ALA A 502 28.56 0.84 -13.58
C ALA A 502 28.53 0.07 -12.25
N MET A 503 27.61 -0.89 -12.09
CA MET A 503 27.53 -1.73 -10.88
C MET A 503 28.79 -2.60 -10.68
N ASP A 504 29.36 -3.18 -11.74
CA ASP A 504 30.61 -3.94 -11.67
C ASP A 504 31.81 -3.07 -11.22
N ALA A 505 31.86 -1.82 -11.69
CA ALA A 505 32.88 -0.85 -11.27
C ALA A 505 32.78 -0.40 -9.79
N LEU A 506 31.69 -0.74 -9.09
CA LEU A 506 31.39 -0.34 -7.72
C LEU A 506 31.50 -1.49 -6.70
N VAL A 507 31.96 -2.67 -7.11
CA VAL A 507 32.13 -3.85 -6.25
C VAL A 507 32.98 -3.53 -5.00
N GLY A 508 32.49 -3.94 -3.84
CA GLY A 508 33.07 -3.70 -2.52
C GLY A 508 32.62 -2.39 -1.85
N GLN A 509 31.96 -1.47 -2.56
CA GLN A 509 31.41 -0.25 -1.96
C GLN A 509 30.11 -0.55 -1.21
N GLN A 510 29.88 0.17 -0.11
CA GLN A 510 28.60 0.14 0.63
C GLN A 510 27.56 0.96 -0.14
N ALA A 511 26.39 0.38 -0.33
CA ALA A 511 25.28 0.98 -1.05
C ALA A 511 23.93 0.50 -0.49
N THR A 512 22.87 1.23 -0.80
CA THR A 512 21.48 0.80 -0.58
C THR A 512 20.82 0.55 -1.93
N LEU A 513 20.32 -0.66 -2.14
CA LEU A 513 19.39 -1.01 -3.22
C LEU A 513 17.96 -0.79 -2.70
N ALA A 514 17.11 -0.11 -3.46
CA ALA A 514 15.69 0.08 -3.15
C ALA A 514 14.81 -0.18 -4.38
N CYS A 515 13.65 -0.79 -4.17
CA CYS A 515 12.64 -1.14 -5.17
C CYS A 515 11.25 -0.98 -4.53
N ALA A 516 10.50 0.04 -4.94
CA ALA A 516 9.20 0.41 -4.36
C ALA A 516 8.49 1.45 -5.25
N ARG A 517 7.36 1.99 -4.79
CA ARG A 517 6.85 3.29 -5.26
C ARG A 517 7.53 4.44 -4.49
N PHE A 518 7.70 5.57 -5.15
CA PHE A 518 8.29 6.80 -4.63
C PHE A 518 7.42 7.96 -5.09
N ARG A 519 6.66 8.57 -4.17
CA ARG A 519 5.56 9.51 -4.48
C ARG A 519 4.57 8.94 -5.51
N GLY A 520 4.16 7.68 -5.35
CA GLY A 520 3.23 7.03 -6.25
C GLY A 520 3.81 6.59 -7.60
N GLN A 521 5.08 6.85 -7.90
CA GLN A 521 5.76 6.40 -9.12
C GLN A 521 6.65 5.17 -8.86
N PRO A 522 6.60 4.11 -9.67
CA PRO A 522 7.47 2.94 -9.48
C PRO A 522 8.94 3.32 -9.70
N GLY A 523 9.83 2.88 -8.81
CA GLY A 523 11.26 3.15 -8.87
C GLY A 523 12.12 1.99 -8.36
N ALA A 524 13.18 1.68 -9.10
CA ALA A 524 14.25 0.78 -8.66
C ALA A 524 15.60 1.44 -8.90
N PHE A 525 16.41 1.57 -7.84
CA PHE A 525 17.69 2.26 -7.90
C PHE A 525 18.68 1.77 -6.83
N VAL A 526 19.94 2.14 -7.02
CA VAL A 526 21.02 1.98 -6.03
C VAL A 526 21.59 3.35 -5.68
N VAL A 527 21.83 3.63 -4.39
CA VAL A 527 22.50 4.85 -3.88
C VAL A 527 23.72 4.48 -3.03
N ALA A 528 24.68 5.39 -2.91
CA ALA A 528 25.89 5.19 -2.11
C ALA A 528 25.62 5.30 -0.59
N GLY A 529 26.32 4.49 0.21
CA GLY A 529 26.19 4.49 1.67
C GLY A 529 24.95 3.77 2.17
N ASP A 530 24.58 4.01 3.42
CA ASP A 530 23.33 3.53 4.02
C ASP A 530 22.24 4.60 3.93
N TYR A 531 21.09 4.22 3.38
CA TYR A 531 19.89 5.05 3.24
C TYR A 531 18.70 4.52 4.06
N THR A 532 18.90 3.46 4.87
CA THR A 532 17.85 2.75 5.63
C THR A 532 17.03 3.68 6.51
N GLU A 533 17.66 4.53 7.32
CA GLU A 533 16.96 5.44 8.23
C GLU A 533 16.09 6.44 7.47
N LYS A 534 16.57 6.96 6.33
CA LYS A 534 15.80 7.87 5.47
C LYS A 534 14.60 7.16 4.84
N LEU A 535 14.79 5.96 4.29
CA LEU A 535 13.69 5.17 3.74
C LEU A 535 12.63 4.87 4.82
N ALA A 536 13.05 4.46 6.02
CA ALA A 536 12.15 4.21 7.13
C ALA A 536 11.34 5.47 7.52
N CYS A 537 12.01 6.62 7.69
CA CYS A 537 11.34 7.90 8.02
C CYS A 537 10.39 8.42 6.95
N TYR A 538 10.55 8.02 5.67
CA TYR A 538 9.63 8.38 4.59
C TYR A 538 8.65 7.26 4.21
N SER A 539 8.67 6.13 4.92
CA SER A 539 7.84 4.97 4.59
C SER A 539 6.39 5.17 5.05
N SER A 540 5.49 5.35 4.09
CA SER A 540 4.09 4.97 4.27
C SER A 540 4.01 3.45 4.12
N LEU A 541 4.50 2.74 5.14
CA LEU A 541 4.37 1.29 5.26
C LEU A 541 2.88 0.95 5.49
N SER A 542 2.19 0.68 4.39
CA SER A 542 0.91 -0.02 4.39
C SER A 542 1.02 -1.36 5.15
N SER A 543 -0.11 -1.90 5.61
CA SER A 543 -0.21 -3.18 6.32
C SER A 543 0.13 -4.42 5.46
N ASP A 544 0.80 -4.23 4.31
CA ASP A 544 1.07 -5.24 3.29
C ASP A 544 2.38 -6.02 3.51
N PHE A 545 3.29 -5.48 4.31
CA PHE A 545 4.55 -6.16 4.67
C PHE A 545 4.51 -6.87 6.04
N ALA A 546 3.50 -6.61 6.87
CA ALA A 546 3.18 -7.48 7.99
C ALA A 546 2.51 -8.79 7.50
N GLU A 547 2.53 -9.84 8.32
CA GLU A 547 1.39 -10.76 8.31
C GLU A 547 0.19 -9.97 8.83
N VAL A 548 -1.00 -10.10 8.22
CA VAL A 548 -2.20 -9.40 8.71
C VAL A 548 -2.38 -9.78 10.18
N PRO A 549 -2.27 -8.82 11.13
CA PRO A 549 -2.26 -9.16 12.54
C PRO A 549 -3.48 -9.97 12.93
N LEU A 550 -3.34 -10.81 13.98
CA LEU A 550 -4.50 -11.26 14.73
C LEU A 550 -5.27 -10.00 15.15
N ALA A 551 -6.51 -9.87 14.67
CA ALA A 551 -7.24 -8.61 14.74
C ALA A 551 -7.33 -8.14 16.20
N LYS A 552 -7.22 -6.83 16.43
CA LYS A 552 -7.61 -6.27 17.74
C LYS A 552 -9.06 -6.68 17.96
N THR A 553 -9.38 -7.40 19.05
CA THR A 553 -10.76 -7.82 19.34
C THR A 553 -11.67 -6.59 19.36
N LEU A 554 -12.49 -6.44 18.31
CA LEU A 554 -13.37 -5.29 18.17
C LEU A 554 -14.47 -5.33 19.25
N PRO A 555 -15.01 -4.16 19.67
CA PRO A 555 -16.05 -4.07 20.69
C PRO A 555 -17.20 -5.06 20.45
N SER A 556 -17.59 -5.79 21.49
CA SER A 556 -18.69 -6.73 21.40
C SER A 556 -20.04 -5.99 21.29
N ARG A 557 -21.10 -6.71 20.92
CA ARG A 557 -22.46 -6.12 20.93
C ARG A 557 -22.88 -5.64 22.32
N ASP A 558 -22.39 -6.27 23.39
CA ASP A 558 -22.66 -5.83 24.76
C ASP A 558 -21.92 -4.52 25.08
N ASP A 559 -20.67 -4.36 24.63
CA ASP A 559 -19.89 -3.11 24.77
C ASP A 559 -20.50 -1.94 23.97
N LEU A 560 -21.07 -2.24 22.80
CA LEU A 560 -21.71 -1.25 21.93
C LEU A 560 -23.15 -0.89 22.35
N SER A 561 -23.72 -1.57 23.34
CA SER A 561 -25.12 -1.38 23.74
C SER A 561 -25.33 -0.19 24.68
N PRO A 562 -26.46 0.54 24.57
CA PRO A 562 -26.81 1.59 25.51
C PRO A 562 -27.23 1.00 26.87
N PRO A 563 -26.85 1.61 28.01
CA PRO A 563 -27.20 1.10 29.33
C PRO A 563 -28.72 1.11 29.58
N ALA A 564 -29.20 0.14 30.36
CA ALA A 564 -30.63 -0.01 30.66
C ALA A 564 -31.24 1.25 31.32
N GLY A 565 -32.23 1.85 30.65
CA GLY A 565 -32.82 3.15 31.02
C GLY A 565 -32.20 4.36 30.29
N THR A 566 -31.25 4.10 29.38
CA THR A 566 -30.47 5.08 28.61
C THR A 566 -29.82 6.13 29.50
N PHE A 567 -30.38 7.35 29.64
CA PHE A 567 -29.78 8.40 30.45
C PHE A 567 -30.75 9.07 31.42
N TYR A 568 -30.37 9.06 32.71
CA TYR A 568 -30.99 9.88 33.76
C TYR A 568 -30.17 11.14 34.08
N ARG A 569 -28.87 11.14 33.77
CA ARG A 569 -27.96 12.26 34.00
C ARG A 569 -27.25 12.73 32.73
N VAL A 570 -26.99 14.03 32.66
CA VAL A 570 -26.17 14.61 31.58
C VAL A 570 -24.74 14.05 31.61
N THR A 571 -24.17 13.81 32.81
CA THR A 571 -22.85 13.18 32.94
C THR A 571 -22.82 11.75 32.40
N SER A 572 -23.84 10.92 32.66
CA SER A 572 -23.90 9.55 32.13
C SER A 572 -24.10 9.52 30.61
N GLY A 573 -24.86 10.47 30.06
CA GLY A 573 -25.03 10.59 28.61
C GLY A 573 -23.77 11.11 27.91
N PHE A 574 -23.07 12.07 28.52
CA PHE A 574 -21.79 12.55 28.01
C PHE A 574 -20.74 11.44 27.96
N GLN A 575 -20.59 10.69 29.05
CA GLN A 575 -19.62 9.61 29.16
C GLN A 575 -19.87 8.56 28.08
N TRP A 576 -21.06 7.97 28.06
CA TRP A 576 -21.39 6.90 27.11
C TRP A 576 -21.31 7.34 25.64
N LEU A 577 -21.76 8.56 25.29
CA LEU A 577 -21.64 9.05 23.89
C LEU A 577 -20.19 9.28 23.47
N THR A 578 -19.31 9.67 24.40
CA THR A 578 -17.87 9.83 24.13
C THR A 578 -17.19 8.48 23.97
N ASP A 579 -17.48 7.53 24.88
CA ASP A 579 -16.93 6.17 24.86
C ASP A 579 -17.42 5.39 23.63
N GLN A 580 -18.70 5.48 23.29
CA GLN A 580 -19.28 4.85 22.09
C GLN A 580 -18.64 5.42 20.81
N ASN A 581 -18.43 6.74 20.72
CA ASN A 581 -17.72 7.33 19.59
C ASN A 581 -16.29 6.79 19.47
N ALA A 582 -15.57 6.64 20.58
CA ALA A 582 -14.23 6.04 20.56
C ALA A 582 -14.24 4.55 20.15
N ARG A 583 -15.19 3.76 20.66
CA ARG A 583 -15.42 2.35 20.30
C ARG A 583 -15.78 2.16 18.83
N LEU A 584 -16.46 3.13 18.22
CA LEU A 584 -16.81 3.09 16.80
C LEU A 584 -15.63 3.49 15.90
N LEU A 585 -14.80 4.46 16.32
CA LEU A 585 -13.62 4.86 15.55
C LEU A 585 -12.55 3.75 15.47
N SER A 586 -12.43 2.86 16.46
CA SER A 586 -11.47 1.74 16.40
C SER A 586 -11.83 0.66 15.37
N PHE A 587 -13.04 0.67 14.79
CA PHE A 587 -13.35 -0.13 13.59
C PHE A 587 -12.61 0.37 12.33
N PHE A 588 -12.06 1.58 12.38
CA PHE A 588 -11.30 2.21 11.29
C PHE A 588 -9.79 2.27 11.56
N ASP A 589 -9.33 1.65 12.64
CA ASP A 589 -7.89 1.44 12.90
C ASP A 589 -7.25 0.56 11.82
N ALA A 590 -5.99 0.83 11.49
CA ALA A 590 -5.15 -0.15 10.80
C ALA A 590 -5.00 -1.43 11.67
N SER A 591 -5.17 -2.60 11.05
CA SER A 591 -5.36 -3.93 11.68
C SER A 591 -6.71 -4.19 12.38
N SER A 592 -7.76 -3.43 12.02
CA SER A 592 -9.17 -3.79 12.27
C SER A 592 -9.68 -4.93 11.37
N GLU A 593 -10.80 -5.56 11.75
CA GLU A 593 -11.52 -6.56 10.92
C GLU A 593 -12.00 -6.00 9.56
N LEU A 594 -11.91 -4.68 9.32
CA LEU A 594 -12.30 -4.03 8.06
C LEU A 594 -11.13 -3.78 7.08
N ASP A 595 -9.87 -4.01 7.48
CA ASP A 595 -8.67 -3.75 6.64
C ASP A 595 -8.66 -4.55 5.33
N CYS A 596 -9.38 -5.67 5.26
CA CYS A 596 -9.50 -6.47 4.04
C CYS A 596 -10.27 -5.77 2.91
N LEU A 597 -11.22 -4.87 3.24
CA LEU A 597 -12.05 -4.15 2.26
C LEU A 597 -11.24 -3.07 1.52
N ALA A 598 -10.17 -2.56 2.14
CA ALA A 598 -9.21 -1.69 1.48
C ALA A 598 -8.36 -2.44 0.43
N ASN A 599 -8.20 -3.76 0.59
CA ASN A 599 -7.35 -4.59 -0.25
C ASN A 599 -8.06 -5.91 -0.62
N PRO A 600 -9.19 -5.89 -1.36
CA PRO A 600 -9.96 -7.10 -1.68
C PRO A 600 -9.15 -8.12 -2.50
N ILE A 601 -8.19 -7.65 -3.30
CA ILE A 601 -7.24 -8.50 -4.02
C ILE A 601 -6.39 -9.33 -3.02
N LYS A 602 -5.85 -8.70 -1.96
CA LYS A 602 -5.10 -9.34 -0.87
C LYS A 602 -5.96 -10.36 -0.10
N LEU A 603 -7.25 -10.07 0.09
CA LEU A 603 -8.22 -11.03 0.64
C LEU A 603 -8.38 -12.25 -0.29
N SER A 604 -8.63 -12.03 -1.59
CA SER A 604 -8.87 -13.11 -2.56
C SER A 604 -7.70 -14.10 -2.72
N MET A 605 -6.47 -13.62 -2.50
CA MET A 605 -5.21 -14.39 -2.55
C MET A 605 -4.90 -15.15 -1.24
N SER A 606 -5.66 -14.93 -0.18
CA SER A 606 -5.40 -15.50 1.15
C SER A 606 -5.88 -16.96 1.28
N PRO A 607 -5.10 -17.87 1.88
CA PRO A 607 -5.59 -19.21 2.24
C PRO A 607 -6.67 -19.19 3.32
N GLN A 608 -6.81 -18.09 4.08
CA GLN A 608 -7.84 -17.88 5.09
C GLN A 608 -9.02 -17.05 4.57
N ARG A 609 -9.16 -16.86 3.24
CA ARG A 609 -10.09 -15.87 2.66
C ARG A 609 -11.53 -15.96 3.19
N THR A 610 -12.06 -17.16 3.41
CA THR A 610 -13.42 -17.38 3.90
C THR A 610 -13.57 -16.99 5.39
N GLU A 611 -12.64 -17.44 6.25
CA GLU A 611 -12.54 -17.05 7.67
C GLU A 611 -12.42 -15.52 7.83
N ARG A 612 -11.57 -14.88 7.01
CA ARG A 612 -11.37 -13.43 7.02
C ARG A 612 -12.57 -12.64 6.49
N LEU A 613 -13.33 -13.19 5.54
CA LEU A 613 -14.60 -12.60 5.12
C LEU A 613 -15.65 -12.71 6.23
N GLU A 614 -15.73 -13.83 6.96
CA GLU A 614 -16.63 -13.97 8.12
C GLU A 614 -16.29 -12.98 9.25
N GLU A 615 -15.00 -12.79 9.59
CA GLU A 615 -14.54 -11.74 10.51
C GLU A 615 -15.08 -10.36 10.08
N THR A 616 -14.81 -9.98 8.84
CA THR A 616 -15.22 -8.69 8.25
C THR A 616 -16.74 -8.52 8.25
N VAL A 617 -17.48 -9.57 7.91
CA VAL A 617 -18.95 -9.57 7.84
C VAL A 617 -19.57 -9.34 9.22
N ASP A 618 -19.01 -9.88 10.31
CA ASP A 618 -19.49 -9.54 11.66
C ASP A 618 -18.98 -8.18 12.13
N GLY A 619 -17.74 -7.79 11.78
CA GLY A 619 -17.21 -6.45 12.03
C GLY A 619 -18.11 -5.33 11.47
N VAL A 620 -18.58 -5.46 10.21
CA VAL A 620 -19.56 -4.55 9.60
C VAL A 620 -20.88 -4.56 10.35
N LYS A 621 -21.39 -5.74 10.74
CA LYS A 621 -22.64 -5.88 11.50
C LYS A 621 -22.56 -5.27 12.90
N ARG A 622 -21.41 -5.36 13.57
CA ARG A 622 -21.13 -4.69 14.86
C ARG A 622 -21.04 -3.16 14.68
N LEU A 623 -20.34 -2.67 13.65
CA LEU A 623 -20.24 -1.23 13.35
C LEU A 623 -21.62 -0.61 13.10
N ILE A 624 -22.45 -1.22 12.26
CA ILE A 624 -23.84 -0.77 12.00
C ILE A 624 -24.67 -0.78 13.29
N TYR A 625 -24.60 -1.84 14.10
CA TYR A 625 -25.30 -1.93 15.39
C TYR A 625 -24.87 -0.82 16.37
N GLY A 626 -23.57 -0.55 16.47
CA GLY A 626 -23.06 0.49 17.36
C GLY A 626 -23.38 1.92 16.89
N ALA A 627 -23.48 2.15 15.58
CA ALA A 627 -23.95 3.41 15.00
C ALA A 627 -25.46 3.64 15.25
N GLU A 628 -26.27 2.58 15.17
CA GLU A 628 -27.70 2.61 15.58
C GLU A 628 -27.84 2.95 17.06
N ALA A 629 -27.05 2.33 17.93
CA ALA A 629 -26.98 2.65 19.35
C ALA A 629 -26.53 4.12 19.60
N LEU A 630 -25.57 4.64 18.82
CA LEU A 630 -25.14 6.04 18.92
C LEU A 630 -26.28 7.02 18.57
N LEU A 631 -27.07 6.72 17.54
CA LEU A 631 -28.28 7.48 17.18
C LEU A 631 -29.34 7.48 18.28
N GLU A 632 -29.65 6.32 18.86
CA GLU A 632 -30.58 6.20 19.98
C GLU A 632 -30.09 6.92 21.24
N GLY A 633 -28.79 6.78 21.54
CA GLY A 633 -28.12 7.47 22.64
C GLY A 633 -28.18 8.98 22.48
N TYR A 634 -27.89 9.50 21.29
CA TYR A 634 -27.99 10.94 21.01
C TYR A 634 -29.45 11.44 21.16
N GLN A 635 -30.42 10.66 20.69
CA GLN A 635 -31.84 10.96 20.89
C GLN A 635 -32.22 11.00 22.38
N ALA A 636 -31.73 10.04 23.18
CA ALA A 636 -31.97 9.99 24.62
C ALA A 636 -31.28 11.14 25.37
N PHE A 637 -30.09 11.54 24.93
CA PHE A 637 -29.40 12.72 25.46
C PHE A 637 -30.19 14.00 25.18
N LEU A 638 -30.67 14.19 23.94
CA LEU A 638 -31.55 15.30 23.59
C LEU A 638 -32.86 15.29 24.40
N ARG A 639 -33.39 14.12 24.82
CA ARG A 639 -34.60 14.04 25.67
C ARG A 639 -34.40 14.63 27.07
N LEU A 640 -33.17 14.64 27.63
CA LEU A 640 -32.88 15.21 28.96
C LEU A 640 -33.30 16.68 29.09
N ALA A 641 -33.27 17.45 28.00
CA ALA A 641 -33.73 18.84 27.94
C ALA A 641 -35.26 19.04 28.13
N GLY A 642 -36.05 17.97 28.19
CA GLY A 642 -37.50 18.03 28.39
C GLY A 642 -38.28 18.70 27.25
N LYS A 643 -39.56 19.01 27.47
CA LYS A 643 -40.46 19.57 26.42
C LYS A 643 -40.35 21.09 26.22
N LYS A 644 -39.48 21.78 26.95
CA LYS A 644 -39.24 23.24 26.85
C LYS A 644 -37.74 23.52 26.65
N GLY A 645 -37.16 22.91 25.61
CA GLY A 645 -35.78 23.17 25.20
C GLY A 645 -35.59 24.61 24.70
N SER A 646 -34.32 25.01 24.51
CA SER A 646 -34.01 26.23 23.74
C SER A 646 -34.35 26.02 22.25
N PRO A 647 -34.48 27.10 21.44
CA PRO A 647 -34.76 26.96 20.02
C PRO A 647 -33.74 26.07 19.28
N HIS A 648 -32.47 26.11 19.68
CA HIS A 648 -31.41 25.26 19.12
C HIS A 648 -31.58 23.76 19.47
N ILE A 649 -32.10 23.42 20.66
CA ILE A 649 -32.47 22.03 20.98
C ILE A 649 -33.68 21.57 20.17
N MET A 650 -34.58 22.48 19.77
CA MET A 650 -35.68 22.12 18.88
C MET A 650 -35.14 21.82 17.48
N LEU A 651 -34.30 22.68 16.90
CA LEU A 651 -33.62 22.42 15.62
C LEU A 651 -32.90 21.05 15.60
N LEU A 652 -32.09 20.73 16.61
CA LEU A 652 -31.38 19.45 16.70
C LEU A 652 -32.31 18.22 16.89
N ARG A 653 -33.53 18.42 17.39
CA ARG A 653 -34.56 17.36 17.47
C ARG A 653 -35.38 17.23 16.19
N ASP A 654 -35.57 18.33 15.47
CA ASP A 654 -36.27 18.38 14.19
C ASP A 654 -35.35 17.86 13.06
N GLU A 655 -34.02 17.91 13.24
CA GLU A 655 -32.99 17.30 12.38
C GLU A 655 -32.78 15.80 12.66
N TRP A 656 -32.97 15.32 13.90
CA TRP A 656 -32.74 13.91 14.26
C TRP A 656 -33.48 12.88 13.35
N PRO A 657 -34.74 13.10 12.92
CA PRO A 657 -35.40 12.22 11.95
C PRO A 657 -34.64 12.11 10.63
N LEU A 658 -34.09 13.20 10.10
CA LEU A 658 -33.33 13.18 8.83
C LEU A 658 -32.07 12.32 8.95
N LEU A 659 -31.37 12.37 10.08
CA LEU A 659 -30.21 11.51 10.36
C LEU A 659 -30.61 10.04 10.54
N MET A 660 -31.80 9.76 11.11
CA MET A 660 -32.32 8.41 11.26
C MET A 660 -32.76 7.82 9.91
N ASP A 661 -33.47 8.59 9.10
CA ASP A 661 -33.92 8.20 7.75
C ASP A 661 -32.69 7.93 6.84
N ARG A 662 -31.68 8.81 6.87
CA ARG A 662 -30.37 8.56 6.20
C ARG A 662 -29.66 7.32 6.70
N PHE A 663 -29.70 7.02 8.00
CA PHE A 663 -29.10 5.80 8.53
C PHE A 663 -29.85 4.54 8.07
N VAL A 664 -31.18 4.59 7.92
CA VAL A 664 -31.94 3.47 7.34
C VAL A 664 -31.56 3.25 5.87
N GLU A 665 -31.49 4.32 5.06
CA GLU A 665 -31.01 4.23 3.67
C GLU A 665 -29.59 3.62 3.59
N LEU A 666 -28.67 4.06 4.45
CA LEU A 666 -27.30 3.53 4.51
C LEU A 666 -27.25 2.07 4.99
N LYS A 667 -28.10 1.69 5.95
CA LYS A 667 -28.19 0.33 6.50
C LYS A 667 -28.76 -0.67 5.47
N GLU A 668 -29.70 -0.24 4.63
CA GLU A 668 -30.18 -1.02 3.49
C GLU A 668 -29.11 -1.12 2.38
N THR A 669 -28.43 -0.01 2.07
CA THR A 669 -27.34 0.05 1.08
C THR A 669 -26.18 -0.88 1.46
N VAL A 670 -25.64 -0.74 2.67
CA VAL A 670 -24.57 -1.59 3.21
C VAL A 670 -24.99 -3.06 3.27
N GLY A 671 -26.27 -3.36 3.55
CA GLY A 671 -26.79 -4.72 3.47
C GLY A 671 -26.70 -5.32 2.07
N SER A 672 -27.18 -4.60 1.06
CA SER A 672 -27.14 -5.02 -0.34
C SER A 672 -25.70 -5.13 -0.88
N GLU A 673 -24.80 -4.27 -0.44
CA GLU A 673 -23.37 -4.32 -0.77
C GLU A 673 -22.69 -5.54 -0.14
N LEU A 674 -23.00 -5.86 1.11
CA LEU A 674 -22.46 -7.02 1.81
C LEU A 674 -22.94 -8.35 1.21
N ASP A 675 -24.22 -8.45 0.84
CA ASP A 675 -24.74 -9.62 0.11
C ASP A 675 -24.06 -9.78 -1.26
N SER A 676 -23.73 -8.67 -1.93
CA SER A 676 -22.97 -8.64 -3.20
C SER A 676 -21.50 -9.06 -3.05
N ILE A 677 -20.99 -9.19 -1.83
CA ILE A 677 -19.63 -9.67 -1.52
C ILE A 677 -19.67 -11.13 -1.05
N ILE A 678 -20.67 -11.52 -0.26
CA ILE A 678 -20.81 -12.89 0.26
C ILE A 678 -21.23 -13.87 -0.86
N LEU A 679 -22.29 -13.57 -1.59
CA LEU A 679 -22.91 -14.52 -2.53
C LEU A 679 -21.97 -14.96 -3.68
N PRO A 680 -21.18 -14.06 -4.33
CA PRO A 680 -20.25 -14.50 -5.39
C PRO A 680 -19.11 -15.38 -4.88
N MET A 681 -18.70 -15.21 -3.62
CA MET A 681 -17.64 -16.02 -3.04
C MET A 681 -18.14 -17.42 -2.65
N GLN A 682 -19.35 -17.54 -2.11
CA GLN A 682 -20.01 -18.83 -1.90
C GLN A 682 -20.24 -19.56 -3.23
N ALA A 683 -20.73 -18.84 -4.26
CA ALA A 683 -20.89 -19.40 -5.60
C ALA A 683 -19.56 -19.88 -6.20
N ALA A 684 -18.45 -19.18 -5.97
CA ALA A 684 -17.13 -19.61 -6.40
C ALA A 684 -16.64 -20.88 -5.66
N GLU A 685 -16.93 -21.03 -4.37
CA GLU A 685 -16.63 -22.25 -3.61
C GLU A 685 -17.48 -23.46 -4.08
N GLU A 686 -18.70 -23.22 -4.57
CA GLU A 686 -19.57 -24.22 -5.22
C GLU A 686 -19.25 -24.46 -6.71
N GLY A 687 -18.31 -23.69 -7.31
CA GLY A 687 -17.96 -23.77 -8.74
C GLY A 687 -18.94 -23.09 -9.70
N LEU A 688 -19.94 -22.37 -9.17
CA LEU A 688 -20.96 -21.62 -9.92
C LEU A 688 -20.44 -20.26 -10.37
N VAL A 689 -19.67 -20.25 -11.46
CA VAL A 689 -18.86 -19.10 -11.89
C VAL A 689 -19.44 -18.40 -13.13
N SER A 690 -19.68 -17.08 -13.04
CA SER A 690 -20.08 -16.24 -14.18
C SER A 690 -18.94 -15.32 -14.69
N PRO A 691 -18.95 -14.92 -15.98
CA PRO A 691 -17.95 -13.98 -16.51
C PRO A 691 -17.98 -12.61 -15.78
N GLY A 692 -16.81 -12.14 -15.34
CA GLY A 692 -16.63 -10.84 -14.70
C GLY A 692 -16.92 -10.79 -13.19
N MET A 693 -17.43 -11.88 -12.61
CA MET A 693 -17.81 -12.03 -11.20
C MET A 693 -16.74 -11.56 -10.20
N PHE A 694 -15.47 -11.92 -10.42
CA PHE A 694 -14.35 -11.53 -9.55
C PHE A 694 -14.09 -10.01 -9.55
N ARG A 695 -14.16 -9.35 -10.73
CA ARG A 695 -13.96 -7.88 -10.81
C ARG A 695 -15.15 -7.11 -10.25
N GLN A 696 -16.37 -7.63 -10.46
CA GLN A 696 -17.58 -7.09 -9.84
C GLN A 696 -17.51 -7.18 -8.30
N TRP A 697 -16.99 -8.29 -7.77
CA TRP A 697 -16.74 -8.46 -6.34
C TRP A 697 -15.67 -7.50 -5.79
N VAL A 698 -14.55 -7.31 -6.49
CA VAL A 698 -13.53 -6.29 -6.14
C VAL A 698 -14.15 -4.88 -6.10
N ALA A 699 -14.97 -4.53 -7.09
CA ALA A 699 -15.68 -3.26 -7.11
C ALA A 699 -16.69 -3.13 -5.96
N ALA A 700 -17.44 -4.18 -5.63
CA ALA A 700 -18.37 -4.20 -4.51
C ALA A 700 -17.67 -4.01 -3.16
N CYS A 701 -16.49 -4.61 -2.96
CA CYS A 701 -15.66 -4.38 -1.76
C CYS A 701 -15.25 -2.91 -1.60
N HIS A 702 -14.79 -2.25 -2.68
CA HIS A 702 -14.45 -0.83 -2.64
C HIS A 702 -15.68 0.09 -2.51
N GLN A 703 -16.84 -0.32 -3.03
CA GLN A 703 -18.11 0.37 -2.82
C GLN A 703 -18.53 0.30 -1.34
N LEU A 704 -18.53 -0.90 -0.74
CA LEU A 704 -18.79 -1.08 0.68
C LEU A 704 -17.79 -0.29 1.55
N GLN A 705 -16.50 -0.32 1.22
CA GLN A 705 -15.50 0.49 1.91
C GLN A 705 -15.88 1.99 1.88
N SER A 706 -16.35 2.49 0.74
CA SER A 706 -16.80 3.88 0.59
C SER A 706 -18.02 4.19 1.47
N SER A 707 -19.04 3.32 1.45
CA SER A 707 -20.25 3.40 2.28
C SER A 707 -19.97 3.30 3.79
N LEU A 708 -18.83 2.73 4.19
CA LEU A 708 -18.40 2.68 5.58
C LEU A 708 -17.48 3.84 5.98
N GLN A 709 -16.51 4.22 5.15
CA GLN A 709 -15.33 5.00 5.54
C GLN A 709 -15.15 6.37 4.87
N ALA A 710 -15.97 6.75 3.87
CA ALA A 710 -15.89 8.09 3.27
C ALA A 710 -16.10 9.21 4.30
N LEU A 711 -15.65 10.45 4.00
CA LEU A 711 -15.55 11.57 4.96
C LEU A 711 -15.75 12.97 4.33
N ASN A 712 -16.97 13.38 3.92
CA ASN A 712 -17.25 14.80 3.62
C ASN A 712 -18.73 15.30 3.67
N PRO A 713 -19.35 15.50 4.86
CA PRO A 713 -20.62 16.20 5.00
C PRO A 713 -20.52 17.45 5.90
N ARG A 714 -21.18 18.53 5.49
CA ARG A 714 -21.42 19.70 6.36
C ARG A 714 -22.82 19.74 6.95
N GLU A 715 -23.73 18.94 6.40
CA GLU A 715 -25.18 18.97 6.66
C GLU A 715 -25.72 17.53 6.75
N ALA A 716 -26.79 17.29 7.52
CA ALA A 716 -27.35 15.95 7.72
C ALA A 716 -27.81 15.29 6.40
N GLU A 717 -28.34 16.09 5.47
CA GLU A 717 -28.82 15.64 4.16
C GLU A 717 -27.69 15.11 3.25
N GLN A 718 -26.43 15.46 3.56
CA GLN A 718 -25.23 15.13 2.78
C GLN A 718 -24.54 13.83 3.23
N VAL A 719 -24.96 13.23 4.35
CA VAL A 719 -24.34 12.03 4.92
C VAL A 719 -24.52 10.82 3.99
N ARG A 720 -23.40 10.18 3.64
CA ARG A 720 -23.24 9.08 2.68
C ARG A 720 -22.43 7.91 3.21
N SER A 721 -21.85 8.01 4.41
CA SER A 721 -21.15 6.88 5.05
C SER A 721 -21.49 6.71 6.52
N VAL A 722 -21.18 5.53 7.07
CA VAL A 722 -21.32 5.26 8.51
C VAL A 722 -20.35 6.12 9.33
N HIS A 723 -19.10 6.29 8.88
CA HIS A 723 -18.12 7.18 9.53
C HIS A 723 -18.58 8.65 9.55
N GLU A 724 -19.18 9.11 8.46
CA GLU A 724 -19.78 10.45 8.36
C GLU A 724 -20.92 10.65 9.36
N LEU A 725 -21.81 9.67 9.49
CA LEU A 725 -22.90 9.69 10.46
C LEU A 725 -22.37 9.79 11.90
N ILE A 726 -21.35 8.99 12.25
CA ILE A 726 -20.70 9.01 13.56
C ILE A 726 -20.12 10.41 13.85
N PHE A 727 -19.36 10.97 12.90
CA PHE A 727 -18.79 12.31 13.01
C PHE A 727 -19.87 13.41 13.15
N ALA A 728 -20.90 13.34 12.31
CA ALA A 728 -22.03 14.28 12.29
C ALA A 728 -22.81 14.27 13.61
N LEU A 729 -22.96 13.10 14.25
CA LEU A 729 -23.59 12.96 15.56
C LEU A 729 -22.69 13.46 16.68
N HIS A 730 -21.39 13.16 16.64
CA HIS A 730 -20.43 13.64 17.64
C HIS A 730 -20.36 15.18 17.71
N GLN A 731 -20.34 15.86 16.55
CA GLN A 731 -20.43 17.32 16.50
C GLN A 731 -21.73 17.84 17.15
N ARG A 732 -22.88 17.30 16.73
CA ARG A 732 -24.22 17.70 17.23
C ARG A 732 -24.43 17.37 18.71
N PHE A 733 -23.72 16.38 19.24
CA PHE A 733 -23.62 16.08 20.67
C PHE A 733 -22.83 17.15 21.43
N VAL A 734 -21.66 17.54 20.93
CA VAL A 734 -20.84 18.61 21.53
C VAL A 734 -21.58 19.96 21.53
N GLU A 735 -22.31 20.27 20.45
CA GLU A 735 -23.18 21.45 20.37
C GLU A 735 -24.38 21.38 21.33
N ALA A 736 -25.05 20.22 21.43
CA ALA A 736 -26.19 20.00 22.32
C ALA A 736 -25.82 20.06 23.81
N LEU A 737 -24.58 19.71 24.19
CA LEU A 737 -24.14 19.50 25.58
C LEU A 737 -24.51 20.66 26.52
N ALA A 738 -24.07 21.88 26.20
CA ALA A 738 -24.34 23.05 27.05
C ALA A 738 -25.85 23.43 27.12
N PRO A 739 -26.60 23.51 26.01
CA PRO A 739 -28.06 23.64 26.03
C PRO A 739 -28.79 22.59 26.87
N VAL A 740 -28.39 21.31 26.75
CA VAL A 740 -29.03 20.18 27.45
C VAL A 740 -28.77 20.26 28.96
N THR A 741 -27.55 20.59 29.40
CA THR A 741 -27.25 20.87 30.83
C THR A 741 -28.15 21.97 31.38
N LEU A 742 -28.31 23.07 30.64
CA LEU A 742 -29.08 24.24 31.06
C LEU A 742 -30.58 23.90 31.22
N THR A 743 -31.16 23.21 30.24
CA THR A 743 -32.61 22.96 30.14
C THR A 743 -33.09 21.75 30.94
N SER A 744 -32.22 20.75 31.16
CA SER A 744 -32.48 19.64 32.08
C SER A 744 -32.44 20.05 33.56
N GLY A 745 -31.90 21.24 33.86
CA GLY A 745 -31.68 21.73 35.23
C GLY A 745 -30.51 21.04 35.95
N GLN A 746 -29.72 20.21 35.25
CA GLN A 746 -28.63 19.42 35.84
C GLN A 746 -27.28 20.15 35.82
N GLY A 747 -27.30 21.46 36.09
CA GLY A 747 -26.08 22.25 36.13
C GLY A 747 -26.31 23.73 36.36
N LYS A 748 -25.24 24.52 36.23
CA LYS A 748 -25.23 25.98 36.35
C LYS A 748 -24.41 26.62 35.22
N ILE A 749 -24.81 27.82 34.82
CA ILE A 749 -24.01 28.66 33.92
C ILE A 749 -23.56 29.93 34.64
N SER A 750 -22.31 30.33 34.40
CA SER A 750 -21.80 31.67 34.69
C SER A 750 -21.04 32.21 33.48
N MET A 751 -21.37 33.43 33.05
CA MET A 751 -20.65 34.13 31.98
C MET A 751 -19.62 35.09 32.58
N GLU A 752 -18.38 35.03 32.11
CA GLU A 752 -17.31 35.94 32.53
C GLU A 752 -16.63 36.54 31.28
N LYS A 753 -16.98 37.80 30.94
CA LYS A 753 -16.65 38.44 29.65
C LYS A 753 -17.14 37.60 28.45
N ASN A 754 -16.20 37.01 27.71
CA ASN A 754 -16.40 36.29 26.46
C ASN A 754 -16.59 34.78 26.65
N VAL A 755 -16.42 34.29 27.89
CA VAL A 755 -16.39 32.86 28.21
C VAL A 755 -17.65 32.45 28.97
N THR A 756 -18.36 31.47 28.43
CA THR A 756 -19.50 30.80 29.07
C THR A 756 -18.99 29.58 29.84
N TYR A 757 -19.10 29.56 31.16
CA TYR A 757 -18.78 28.38 31.97
C TYR A 757 -20.07 27.60 32.26
N VAL A 758 -20.05 26.28 32.03
CA VAL A 758 -21.18 25.35 32.17
C VAL A 758 -20.77 24.21 33.08
N GLN A 759 -21.22 24.25 34.33
CA GLN A 759 -20.90 23.24 35.34
C GLN A 759 -22.03 22.20 35.42
N CYS A 760 -21.73 20.94 35.11
CA CYS A 760 -22.69 19.83 35.00
C CYS A 760 -22.73 18.92 36.25
N SER A 761 -22.14 19.37 37.36
CA SER A 761 -21.98 18.60 38.60
C SER A 761 -22.95 19.03 39.71
N THR A 762 -23.16 18.14 40.68
CA THR A 762 -24.07 18.35 41.82
C THR A 762 -23.60 19.49 42.74
N PRO A 763 -24.51 20.26 43.38
CA PRO A 763 -24.12 21.38 44.23
C PRO A 763 -23.41 20.94 45.52
N GLY A 764 -22.08 20.96 45.53
CA GLY A 764 -21.27 20.79 46.74
C GLY A 764 -19.88 20.18 46.50
N GLU A 765 -19.77 19.29 45.51
CA GLU A 765 -18.58 18.44 45.32
C GLU A 765 -18.05 18.54 43.89
N THR A 766 -17.12 19.47 43.66
CA THR A 766 -16.19 19.44 42.51
C THR A 766 -15.09 20.47 42.74
N VAL A 767 -13.83 20.04 42.80
CA VAL A 767 -12.69 20.95 42.62
C VAL A 767 -12.62 21.29 41.12
N PRO A 768 -12.53 22.57 40.72
CA PRO A 768 -12.41 22.91 39.31
C PRO A 768 -11.12 22.36 38.71
N LEU A 769 -11.22 21.68 37.56
CA LEU A 769 -10.08 21.19 36.77
C LEU A 769 -9.17 22.30 36.20
N ILE A 770 -9.54 23.58 36.37
CA ILE A 770 -8.81 24.74 35.88
C ILE A 770 -8.53 25.74 37.00
N SER A 771 -7.28 26.20 37.07
CA SER A 771 -6.80 27.19 38.02
C SER A 771 -7.40 28.60 37.76
N ALA A 772 -7.16 29.53 38.69
CA ALA A 772 -7.47 30.94 38.45
C ALA A 772 -6.60 31.57 37.33
N SER A 773 -5.41 31.03 37.09
CA SER A 773 -4.52 31.43 35.99
C SER A 773 -5.04 30.87 34.65
N CYS A 774 -5.38 29.57 34.57
CA CYS A 774 -6.11 28.95 33.44
C CYS A 774 -7.29 29.83 32.96
N LYS A 775 -8.17 30.22 33.90
CA LYS A 775 -9.32 31.09 33.63
C LYS A 775 -8.93 32.49 33.14
N THR A 776 -7.77 33.00 33.51
CA THR A 776 -7.28 34.33 33.10
C THR A 776 -6.64 34.27 31.72
N SER A 777 -5.86 33.24 31.42
CA SER A 777 -5.26 33.01 30.10
C SER A 777 -6.32 32.75 29.02
N LEU A 778 -7.33 31.91 29.29
CA LEU A 778 -8.42 31.65 28.34
C LEU A 778 -9.19 32.93 27.97
N LYS A 779 -9.43 33.83 28.93
CA LYS A 779 -10.09 35.14 28.71
C LYS A 779 -9.26 36.12 27.87
N ARG A 780 -8.00 35.81 27.55
CA ARG A 780 -7.14 36.59 26.64
C ARG A 780 -7.13 36.02 25.22
N LEU A 781 -7.28 34.71 25.08
CA LEU A 781 -7.18 33.96 23.81
C LEU A 781 -8.39 34.17 22.88
N VAL A 782 -9.61 34.20 23.44
CA VAL A 782 -10.84 33.88 22.68
C VAL A 782 -11.81 35.05 22.49
N ARG A 783 -12.38 35.18 21.29
CA ARG A 783 -13.54 36.06 21.02
C ARG A 783 -14.82 35.48 21.64
N HIS A 784 -14.97 34.15 21.60
CA HIS A 784 -16.01 33.42 22.31
C HIS A 784 -15.50 32.02 22.68
N ALA A 785 -15.84 31.54 23.87
CA ALA A 785 -15.59 30.15 24.26
C ALA A 785 -16.65 29.62 25.23
N THR A 786 -16.89 28.32 25.18
CA THR A 786 -17.74 27.58 26.12
C THR A 786 -16.90 26.53 26.84
N VAL A 787 -16.73 26.72 28.14
CA VAL A 787 -16.06 25.79 29.05
C VAL A 787 -17.11 24.91 29.71
N VAL A 788 -17.16 23.64 29.38
CA VAL A 788 -17.98 22.65 30.09
C VAL A 788 -17.11 21.98 31.15
N THR A 789 -17.63 21.82 32.37
CA THR A 789 -16.94 21.15 33.47
C THR A 789 -17.85 20.10 34.09
N MET A 790 -17.31 18.89 34.24
CA MET A 790 -17.98 17.69 34.72
C MET A 790 -17.10 17.03 35.80
N GLU A 791 -17.54 15.91 36.37
CA GLU A 791 -16.71 15.15 37.31
C GLU A 791 -15.58 14.46 36.54
N GLY A 792 -14.31 14.84 36.80
CA GLY A 792 -13.14 14.26 36.13
C GLY A 792 -12.95 14.65 34.66
N ALA A 793 -13.75 15.57 34.10
CA ALA A 793 -13.63 16.03 32.72
C ALA A 793 -13.89 17.53 32.57
N LEU A 794 -13.13 18.18 31.68
CA LEU A 794 -13.30 19.57 31.28
C LEU A 794 -13.08 19.75 29.79
N ILE A 795 -14.01 20.43 29.13
CA ILE A 795 -14.00 20.66 27.67
C ILE A 795 -14.06 22.16 27.41
N VAL A 796 -13.25 22.65 26.49
CA VAL A 796 -13.25 24.06 26.05
C VAL A 796 -13.44 24.13 24.54
N ASN A 797 -14.67 24.45 24.12
CA ASN A 797 -14.94 24.88 22.76
C ASN A 797 -14.57 26.36 22.61
N MET A 798 -13.86 26.74 21.55
CA MET A 798 -13.49 28.13 21.27
C MET A 798 -13.45 28.46 19.78
N LYS A 799 -13.85 29.69 19.42
CA LYS A 799 -13.53 30.27 18.11
C LYS A 799 -12.39 31.27 18.24
N PHE A 800 -11.40 31.13 17.36
CA PHE A 800 -10.09 31.75 17.44
C PHE A 800 -9.71 32.30 16.06
N GLY A 801 -9.86 33.62 15.85
CA GLY A 801 -9.87 34.18 14.49
C GLY A 801 -11.06 33.62 13.70
N GLU A 802 -10.80 33.03 12.54
CA GLU A 802 -11.78 32.23 11.80
C GLU A 802 -11.76 30.73 12.14
N HIS A 803 -10.74 30.27 12.88
CA HIS A 803 -10.46 28.86 13.16
C HIS A 803 -11.24 28.36 14.39
N TRP A 804 -11.40 27.04 14.48
CA TRP A 804 -12.12 26.38 15.58
C TRP A 804 -11.19 25.50 16.40
N GLY A 805 -11.33 25.55 17.73
CA GLY A 805 -10.56 24.75 18.66
C GLY A 805 -11.44 24.07 19.71
N LEU A 806 -11.14 22.81 20.00
CA LEU A 806 -11.66 22.04 21.11
C LEU A 806 -10.47 21.58 21.97
N ILE A 807 -10.49 21.85 23.27
CA ILE A 807 -9.52 21.28 24.22
C ILE A 807 -10.26 20.40 25.23
N GLU A 808 -9.78 19.17 25.42
CA GLU A 808 -10.37 18.16 26.31
C GLU A 808 -9.33 17.80 27.40
N LEU A 809 -9.71 17.90 28.67
CA LEU A 809 -8.95 17.49 29.85
C LEU A 809 -9.72 16.35 30.53
N LEU A 810 -9.13 15.16 30.63
CA LEU A 810 -9.78 13.95 31.11
C LEU A 810 -8.93 13.29 32.21
N GLU A 811 -9.46 13.13 33.43
CA GLU A 811 -8.75 12.47 34.54
C GLU A 811 -8.87 10.94 34.56
N LYS A 812 -9.84 10.39 33.81
CA LYS A 812 -10.10 8.95 33.68
C LYS A 812 -10.62 8.63 32.29
N ALA A 813 -9.75 8.13 31.41
CA ALA A 813 -10.20 7.29 30.29
C ALA A 813 -10.57 5.87 30.78
N GLU A 814 -11.23 5.08 29.93
CA GLU A 814 -11.41 3.63 30.16
C GLU A 814 -10.06 2.89 30.21
N GLY A 815 -10.05 1.64 30.66
CA GLY A 815 -8.81 0.86 30.92
C GLY A 815 -8.17 1.13 32.28
N GLY A 816 -8.24 2.38 32.78
CA GLY A 816 -8.07 2.72 34.19
C GLY A 816 -6.76 3.45 34.56
N LYS A 817 -6.93 4.68 35.07
CA LYS A 817 -5.90 5.63 35.57
C LYS A 817 -5.08 6.39 34.52
N GLU A 818 -5.50 6.41 33.26
CA GLU A 818 -4.86 7.29 32.28
C GLU A 818 -5.52 8.67 32.28
N ARG A 819 -4.68 9.71 32.38
CA ARG A 819 -5.06 11.12 32.32
C ARG A 819 -4.63 11.69 30.98
N THR A 820 -5.50 12.42 30.32
CA THR A 820 -5.28 12.88 28.93
C THR A 820 -5.56 14.36 28.78
N LEU A 821 -4.69 15.03 28.03
CA LEU A 821 -4.93 16.35 27.45
C LEU A 821 -5.01 16.21 25.92
N ARG A 822 -6.10 16.65 25.30
CA ARG A 822 -6.25 16.64 23.83
C ARG A 822 -6.59 18.04 23.30
N LEU A 823 -5.95 18.45 22.21
CA LEU A 823 -6.36 19.58 21.36
C LEU A 823 -6.88 19.02 20.04
N LYS A 824 -8.07 19.44 19.60
CA LYS A 824 -8.52 19.34 18.20
C LYS A 824 -8.58 20.75 17.65
N PHE A 825 -7.89 21.03 16.55
CA PHE A 825 -7.85 22.35 15.89
C PHE A 825 -8.21 22.18 14.42
N SER A 826 -9.18 22.97 13.93
CA SER A 826 -9.72 22.89 12.56
C SER A 826 -9.63 24.24 11.85
N ASP A 827 -9.23 24.19 10.59
CA ASP A 827 -8.92 25.34 9.73
C ASP A 827 -9.33 25.10 8.27
N THR A 828 -9.59 26.17 7.54
CA THR A 828 -9.89 26.12 6.10
C THR A 828 -8.61 26.34 5.30
N PHE A 829 -7.89 25.24 5.02
CA PHE A 829 -6.66 25.24 4.22
C PHE A 829 -6.85 25.52 2.73
N ILE A 830 -8.09 25.68 2.24
CA ILE A 830 -8.40 26.00 0.85
C ILE A 830 -8.90 27.44 0.75
N THR A 831 -8.40 28.19 -0.23
CA THR A 831 -8.76 29.58 -0.53
C THR A 831 -10.02 29.66 -1.42
N PRO A 832 -10.67 30.83 -1.57
CA PRO A 832 -11.90 30.95 -2.37
C PRO A 832 -11.76 30.63 -3.87
N ASP A 833 -10.53 30.66 -4.41
CA ASP A 833 -10.19 30.27 -5.79
C ASP A 833 -9.88 28.76 -5.94
N GLY A 834 -9.81 28.01 -4.83
CA GLY A 834 -9.59 26.56 -4.83
C GLY A 834 -8.14 26.12 -4.73
N SER A 835 -7.18 27.04 -4.55
CA SER A 835 -5.80 26.71 -4.18
C SER A 835 -5.66 26.47 -2.67
N GLU A 836 -4.52 25.92 -2.24
CA GLU A 836 -4.22 25.70 -0.82
C GLU A 836 -3.49 26.91 -0.21
N ASP A 837 -3.84 27.25 1.02
CA ASP A 837 -3.32 28.38 1.78
C ASP A 837 -1.97 28.02 2.43
N PRO A 838 -0.84 28.54 1.92
CA PRO A 838 0.48 28.17 2.42
C PRO A 838 0.74 28.77 3.82
N GLY A 839 0.12 29.90 4.17
CA GLY A 839 0.29 30.55 5.46
C GLY A 839 -0.29 29.69 6.59
N LYS A 840 -1.53 29.21 6.44
CA LYS A 840 -2.19 28.31 7.39
C LYS A 840 -1.44 27.00 7.56
N LEU A 841 -1.01 26.38 6.45
CA LEU A 841 -0.26 25.11 6.49
C LEU A 841 1.08 25.28 7.25
N LYS A 842 1.86 26.34 6.96
CA LYS A 842 3.11 26.66 7.66
C LYS A 842 2.88 26.93 9.15
N ARG A 843 1.87 27.73 9.50
CA ARG A 843 1.46 28.01 10.89
C ARG A 843 1.12 26.73 11.64
N MET A 844 0.39 25.81 10.99
CA MET A 844 -0.06 24.56 11.58
C MET A 844 1.12 23.63 11.88
N TRP A 845 2.05 23.47 10.95
CA TRP A 845 3.31 22.77 11.17
C TRP A 845 4.08 23.36 12.36
N PHE A 846 4.27 24.68 12.37
CA PHE A 846 4.98 25.36 13.45
C PHE A 846 4.29 25.20 14.81
N LEU A 847 2.96 25.23 14.89
CA LEU A 847 2.22 25.00 16.14
C LEU A 847 2.51 23.60 16.71
N VAL A 848 2.50 22.56 15.89
CA VAL A 848 2.77 21.18 16.37
C VAL A 848 4.23 21.04 16.81
N GLN A 849 5.18 21.55 16.03
CA GLN A 849 6.61 21.53 16.42
C GLN A 849 6.89 22.36 17.68
N LEU A 850 6.18 23.48 17.86
CA LEU A 850 6.23 24.29 19.07
C LEU A 850 5.68 23.52 20.29
N LEU A 851 4.60 22.75 20.13
CA LEU A 851 4.06 21.90 21.20
C LEU A 851 5.00 20.74 21.57
N LYS A 852 5.67 20.11 20.58
CA LYS A 852 6.77 19.15 20.84
C LYS A 852 7.89 19.80 21.65
N ALA A 853 8.36 20.98 21.22
CA ALA A 853 9.48 21.70 21.85
C ALA A 853 9.18 22.24 23.26
N ILE A 854 7.91 22.57 23.56
CA ILE A 854 7.46 23.09 24.88
C ILE A 854 7.43 22.01 25.96
N ASP A 855 7.35 20.73 25.58
CA ASP A 855 7.36 19.57 26.47
C ASP A 855 6.31 19.68 27.60
N LEU A 856 5.07 19.31 27.25
CA LEU A 856 3.89 19.54 28.08
C LEU A 856 3.97 18.81 29.43
N ASP A 857 4.39 17.54 29.45
CA ASP A 857 4.81 16.79 30.66
C ASP A 857 5.92 15.77 30.33
N LYS A 858 7.15 16.05 30.80
CA LYS A 858 8.38 15.29 30.50
C LYS A 858 8.36 13.80 30.86
N ASN A 859 7.36 13.35 31.62
CA ASN A 859 7.24 12.01 32.17
C ASN A 859 5.93 11.31 31.76
N ALA A 860 5.17 11.92 30.85
CA ALA A 860 4.03 11.28 30.17
C ALA A 860 4.52 10.44 28.97
N ASP A 861 3.59 9.91 28.17
CA ASP A 861 3.94 9.31 26.88
C ASP A 861 4.41 10.36 25.87
N SER A 862 4.97 9.91 24.74
CA SER A 862 5.14 10.75 23.56
C SER A 862 3.79 11.33 23.10
N MET A 863 3.83 12.59 22.66
CA MET A 863 2.68 13.30 22.12
C MET A 863 2.19 12.59 20.84
N GLN A 864 0.96 12.11 20.86
CA GLN A 864 0.31 11.47 19.72
C GLN A 864 -0.33 12.52 18.81
N LEU A 865 -0.31 12.24 17.51
CA LEU A 865 -0.85 13.11 16.47
C LEU A 865 -1.81 12.30 15.59
N SER A 866 -2.92 12.91 15.19
CA SER A 866 -3.73 12.42 14.07
C SER A 866 -4.34 13.58 13.29
N CYS A 867 -4.63 13.37 12.00
CA CYS A 867 -4.99 14.42 11.07
C CYS A 867 -6.16 13.99 10.17
N ASN A 868 -7.03 14.92 9.80
CA ASN A 868 -8.10 14.72 8.82
C ASN A 868 -8.03 15.85 7.78
N ALA A 869 -7.64 15.49 6.56
CA ALA A 869 -7.47 16.42 5.44
C ALA A 869 -8.78 17.12 5.05
N VAL A 870 -9.89 16.37 5.02
CA VAL A 870 -11.16 16.86 4.48
C VAL A 870 -11.89 17.78 5.46
N ALA A 871 -11.78 17.49 6.77
CA ALA A 871 -12.22 18.37 7.85
C ALA A 871 -11.23 19.52 8.17
N GLY A 872 -10.08 19.57 7.48
CA GLY A 872 -9.01 20.53 7.74
C GLY A 872 -8.55 20.52 9.20
N GLN A 873 -8.49 19.35 9.82
CA GLN A 873 -8.37 19.20 11.27
C GLN A 873 -7.11 18.43 11.68
N ILE A 874 -6.46 18.92 12.73
CA ILE A 874 -5.36 18.22 13.42
C ILE A 874 -5.75 17.99 14.89
N ILE A 875 -5.36 16.83 15.39
CA ILE A 875 -5.59 16.35 16.74
C ILE A 875 -4.24 16.05 17.38
N VAL A 876 -3.98 16.68 18.52
CA VAL A 876 -2.80 16.48 19.36
C VAL A 876 -3.25 15.90 20.68
N GLU A 877 -2.68 14.76 21.09
CA GLU A 877 -3.07 14.05 22.31
C GLU A 877 -1.86 13.70 23.18
N CYS A 878 -1.96 14.03 24.47
CA CYS A 878 -0.97 13.71 25.49
C CYS A 878 -1.61 12.76 26.53
N PRO A 879 -1.48 11.44 26.35
CA PRO A 879 -1.95 10.45 27.32
C PRO A 879 -1.01 10.29 28.53
N ARG A 880 -1.44 9.55 29.54
CA ARG A 880 -0.73 9.25 30.80
C ARG A 880 -0.10 10.45 31.56
N MET A 881 -0.73 11.63 31.50
CA MET A 881 -0.31 12.84 32.24
C MET A 881 -0.13 12.59 33.76
N THR A 882 1.02 12.98 34.31
CA THR A 882 1.46 12.49 35.63
C THR A 882 0.62 12.94 36.82
N SER A 883 0.08 14.17 36.81
CA SER A 883 -0.77 14.70 37.87
C SER A 883 -1.82 15.70 37.36
N PRO A 884 -2.90 15.99 38.13
CA PRO A 884 -3.87 17.03 37.77
C PRO A 884 -3.24 18.43 37.72
N GLU A 885 -2.24 18.71 38.57
CA GLU A 885 -1.48 19.96 38.54
C GLU A 885 -0.64 20.06 37.26
N LYS A 886 -0.05 18.96 36.79
CA LYS A 886 0.65 18.90 35.50
C LYS A 886 -0.28 19.03 34.30
N MET A 887 -1.50 18.49 34.37
CA MET A 887 -2.54 18.74 33.37
C MET A 887 -2.93 20.23 33.31
N GLN A 888 -3.02 20.92 34.46
CA GLN A 888 -3.26 22.37 34.50
C GLN A 888 -2.07 23.18 33.96
N GLU A 889 -0.83 22.81 34.30
CA GLU A 889 0.38 23.43 33.74
C GLU A 889 0.41 23.27 32.21
N ALA A 890 0.16 22.06 31.70
CA ALA A 890 0.09 21.76 30.28
C ALA A 890 -1.04 22.51 29.56
N PHE A 891 -2.21 22.67 30.18
CA PHE A 891 -3.29 23.50 29.63
C PHE A 891 -2.88 24.99 29.58
N GLU A 892 -2.19 25.53 30.59
CA GLU A 892 -1.71 26.91 30.56
C GLU A 892 -0.59 27.11 29.53
N LYS A 893 0.31 26.14 29.34
CA LYS A 893 1.28 26.09 28.23
C LYS A 893 0.58 26.10 26.88
N LEU A 894 -0.39 25.20 26.66
CA LEU A 894 -1.15 25.03 25.41
C LEU A 894 -1.91 26.29 25.02
N ILE A 895 -2.67 26.89 25.95
CA ILE A 895 -3.38 28.17 25.72
C ILE A 895 -2.40 29.32 25.40
N THR A 896 -1.19 29.28 25.96
CA THR A 896 -0.14 30.29 25.72
C THR A 896 0.54 30.09 24.36
N ALA A 897 0.75 28.85 23.92
CA ALA A 897 1.25 28.51 22.59
C ALA A 897 0.24 28.89 21.49
N LEU A 898 -1.05 28.60 21.71
CA LEU A 898 -2.14 29.01 20.81
C LEU A 898 -2.20 30.54 20.67
N LEU A 899 -2.15 31.29 21.79
CA LEU A 899 -2.03 32.76 21.78
C LEU A 899 -0.87 33.24 20.90
N ALA A 900 0.25 32.51 20.93
CA ALA A 900 1.49 32.85 20.25
C ALA A 900 1.59 32.34 18.78
N VAL A 901 0.49 31.88 18.18
CA VAL A 901 0.41 31.61 16.73
C VAL A 901 -0.76 32.31 16.02
N GLN A 902 -1.53 33.15 16.73
CA GLN A 902 -2.89 33.58 16.32
C GLN A 902 -3.05 34.14 14.90
N ASN A 903 -2.05 34.88 14.41
CA ASN A 903 -2.06 35.47 13.07
C ASN A 903 -0.75 35.16 12.32
N LEU A 904 -0.04 34.10 12.72
CA LEU A 904 1.28 33.74 12.18
C LEU A 904 1.18 33.28 10.72
N ASP A 905 0.03 32.75 10.32
CA ASP A 905 -0.37 32.42 8.96
C ASP A 905 -0.21 33.62 8.01
N LEU A 906 -0.76 34.78 8.38
CA LEU A 906 -0.65 36.04 7.61
C LEU A 906 0.80 36.56 7.47
N PHE A 907 1.71 36.08 8.33
CA PHE A 907 3.14 36.43 8.26
C PHE A 907 3.97 35.37 7.54
N LEU A 908 3.53 34.11 7.51
CA LEU A 908 4.22 33.00 6.87
C LEU A 908 3.79 32.76 5.41
N GLU A 909 2.65 33.32 4.97
CA GLU A 909 2.10 33.18 3.61
C GLU A 909 3.20 33.36 2.52
N ASP A 910 3.79 34.56 2.42
CA ASP A 910 4.88 34.91 1.49
C ASP A 910 6.28 34.42 1.91
N LYS A 911 6.45 33.83 3.11
CA LYS A 911 7.80 33.48 3.64
C LYS A 911 8.19 32.04 3.32
N SER A 912 9.38 31.86 2.75
CA SER A 912 9.98 30.54 2.56
C SER A 912 10.59 30.06 3.87
N ILE A 913 10.00 29.03 4.49
CA ILE A 913 10.57 28.36 5.68
C ILE A 913 11.28 27.04 5.36
N PHE A 914 11.23 26.63 4.09
CA PHE A 914 12.06 25.59 3.45
C PHE A 914 12.45 26.08 2.05
N GLU A 915 13.47 25.49 1.42
CA GLU A 915 13.81 25.78 0.01
C GLU A 915 12.72 25.27 -0.95
N GLU A 916 12.27 26.10 -1.90
CA GLU A 916 11.55 25.74 -3.15
C GLU A 916 10.42 24.67 -3.09
N VAL A 917 9.65 24.58 -1.98
CA VAL A 917 8.48 23.68 -1.88
C VAL A 917 7.15 24.43 -1.82
N ASN A 918 6.27 24.13 -2.79
CA ASN A 918 4.84 24.47 -2.74
C ASN A 918 4.17 23.70 -1.59
N TRP A 919 3.67 24.44 -0.59
CA TRP A 919 2.95 23.86 0.54
C TRP A 919 1.57 23.34 0.12
N ASN A 920 1.25 22.13 0.57
CA ASN A 920 -0.02 21.43 0.40
C ASN A 920 -0.28 20.56 1.64
N PHE A 921 -1.50 20.07 1.83
CA PHE A 921 -1.86 19.32 3.02
C PHE A 921 -1.10 17.98 3.14
N ASN A 922 -0.79 17.31 2.01
CA ASN A 922 -0.02 16.07 2.02
C ASN A 922 1.43 16.28 2.49
N LEU A 923 2.05 17.40 2.09
CA LEU A 923 3.35 17.83 2.61
C LEU A 923 3.29 18.18 4.10
N LEU A 924 2.21 18.82 4.55
CA LEU A 924 1.99 19.10 5.97
C LEU A 924 1.98 17.78 6.76
N LEU A 925 1.18 16.79 6.36
CA LEU A 925 1.17 15.45 6.95
C LEU A 925 2.58 14.85 7.03
N GLN A 926 3.28 14.80 5.89
CA GLN A 926 4.64 14.25 5.77
C GLN A 926 5.65 14.90 6.74
N ARG A 927 5.46 16.17 7.12
CA ARG A 927 6.40 16.93 7.97
C ARG A 927 5.97 17.10 9.43
N LEU A 928 4.77 16.66 9.81
CA LEU A 928 4.31 16.73 11.20
C LEU A 928 4.89 15.61 12.09
N ASP A 929 5.12 14.43 11.51
CA ASP A 929 5.68 13.28 12.24
C ASP A 929 7.20 13.41 12.50
N SER A 930 7.90 14.34 11.83
CA SER A 930 9.29 14.67 12.17
C SER A 930 9.40 15.25 13.59
N ASP A 931 10.19 14.64 14.46
CA ASP A 931 10.52 15.13 15.81
C ASP A 931 11.70 16.13 15.81
N LEU A 932 11.74 17.03 14.82
CA LEU A 932 12.89 17.92 14.54
C LEU A 932 14.21 17.13 14.41
N VAL A 933 14.15 15.90 13.90
CA VAL A 933 15.30 14.99 13.77
C VAL A 933 16.22 15.40 12.62
N THR A 934 15.66 15.93 11.54
CA THR A 934 16.41 16.45 10.41
C THR A 934 17.01 17.83 10.72
N GLU A 935 18.10 18.19 10.04
CA GLU A 935 18.65 19.55 10.12
C GLU A 935 17.70 20.57 9.48
N ALA A 936 17.05 20.20 8.38
CA ALA A 936 15.97 20.95 7.73
C ALA A 936 14.86 21.40 8.68
N ASP A 937 14.29 20.49 9.46
CA ASP A 937 13.16 20.80 10.34
C ASP A 937 13.60 21.64 11.54
N ARG A 938 14.80 21.39 12.10
CA ARG A 938 15.40 22.28 13.13
C ARG A 938 15.60 23.68 12.57
N PHE A 939 16.23 23.79 11.41
CA PHE A 939 16.49 25.05 10.74
C PHE A 939 15.19 25.82 10.45
N ALA A 940 14.17 25.16 9.90
CA ALA A 940 12.87 25.74 9.62
C ALA A 940 12.13 26.20 10.90
N PHE A 941 12.22 25.42 11.99
CA PHE A 941 11.64 25.77 13.29
C PHE A 941 12.34 26.98 13.92
N GLN A 942 13.68 26.99 13.91
CA GLN A 942 14.49 28.12 14.37
C GLN A 942 14.28 29.35 13.48
N HIS A 943 14.08 29.18 12.16
CA HIS A 943 13.76 30.27 11.25
C HIS A 943 12.37 30.86 11.54
N CYS A 944 11.38 30.04 11.92
CA CYS A 944 10.09 30.55 12.40
C CYS A 944 10.24 31.35 13.71
N LEU A 945 11.05 30.90 14.66
CA LEU A 945 11.37 31.66 15.88
C LEU A 945 12.11 32.97 15.57
N PHE A 946 13.02 32.96 14.60
CA PHE A 946 13.73 34.15 14.10
C PHE A 946 12.75 35.14 13.45
N LEU A 947 11.91 34.67 12.54
CA LEU A 947 10.85 35.45 11.89
C LEU A 947 9.89 36.11 12.92
N MET A 948 9.51 35.38 13.97
CA MET A 948 8.74 35.94 15.09
C MET A 948 9.53 36.96 15.92
N ALA A 949 10.85 36.76 16.07
CA ALA A 949 11.74 37.68 16.79
C ALA A 949 11.97 39.01 16.04
N CYS A 950 11.94 38.98 14.71
CA CYS A 950 12.08 40.15 13.83
C CYS A 950 10.79 40.99 13.67
N SER A 951 9.64 40.50 14.12
CA SER A 951 8.34 41.12 13.88
C SER A 951 7.99 42.20 14.92
N GLU A 952 8.16 43.48 14.57
CA GLU A 952 7.64 44.60 15.39
C GLU A 952 6.11 44.73 15.35
N GLN A 953 5.48 44.40 14.22
CA GLN A 953 4.03 44.63 14.01
C GLN A 953 3.14 43.67 14.81
N TYR A 954 3.68 42.54 15.25
CA TYR A 954 2.96 41.52 16.00
C TYR A 954 3.74 41.09 17.26
N ASP A 955 3.36 41.61 18.43
CA ASP A 955 3.95 41.25 19.75
C ASP A 955 3.47 39.86 20.24
N ILE A 956 3.85 38.83 19.49
CA ILE A 956 3.40 37.44 19.65
C ILE A 956 4.19 36.70 20.74
N LEU A 957 5.48 37.03 20.90
CA LEU A 957 6.44 36.30 21.72
C LEU A 957 6.28 36.34 23.27
N PRO A 958 5.64 37.31 23.95
CA PRO A 958 5.61 37.37 25.42
C PRO A 958 4.95 36.17 26.14
N GLY A 959 4.24 35.32 25.39
CA GLY A 959 3.79 34.00 25.82
C GLY A 959 4.93 32.97 25.78
N CYS A 960 5.29 32.52 24.58
CA CYS A 960 6.27 31.44 24.34
C CYS A 960 7.66 31.68 24.92
N TYR A 961 8.08 32.93 25.12
CA TYR A 961 9.38 33.25 25.75
C TYR A 961 9.58 32.59 27.12
N ARG A 962 8.50 32.23 27.83
CA ARG A 962 8.55 31.52 29.14
C ARG A 962 8.35 29.99 29.05
N LEU A 963 8.22 29.45 27.84
CA LEU A 963 7.95 28.04 27.57
C LEU A 963 9.10 27.34 26.82
N LEU A 964 9.95 28.11 26.15
CA LEU A 964 11.11 27.65 25.40
C LEU A 964 12.33 27.43 26.31
N ASN A 965 13.30 26.64 25.85
CA ASN A 965 14.52 26.34 26.61
C ASN A 965 15.55 27.49 26.55
N ASP A 966 16.55 27.47 27.43
CA ASP A 966 17.55 28.55 27.55
C ASP A 966 18.29 28.87 26.24
N GLN A 967 18.53 27.87 25.37
CA GLN A 967 19.19 28.08 24.07
C GLN A 967 18.27 28.79 23.08
N GLN A 968 17.02 28.34 22.97
CA GLN A 968 15.98 28.98 22.15
C GLN A 968 15.69 30.42 22.62
N VAL A 969 15.66 30.63 23.94
CA VAL A 969 15.50 31.96 24.56
C VAL A 969 16.68 32.86 24.21
N GLN A 970 17.93 32.40 24.37
CA GLN A 970 19.12 33.17 23.98
C GLN A 970 19.15 33.48 22.48
N PHE A 971 18.77 32.53 21.63
CA PHE A 971 18.67 32.75 20.17
C PHE A 971 17.65 33.84 19.82
N ILE A 972 16.45 33.82 20.43
CA ILE A 972 15.43 34.87 20.26
C ILE A 972 15.92 36.23 20.77
N ASP A 973 16.62 36.26 21.89
CA ASP A 973 17.16 37.49 22.48
C ASP A 973 18.24 38.11 21.59
N HIS A 974 19.17 37.30 21.06
CA HIS A 974 20.16 37.76 20.08
C HIS A 974 19.51 38.22 18.76
N SER A 975 18.50 37.50 18.27
CA SER A 975 17.72 37.89 17.08
C SER A 975 17.05 39.25 17.27
N ARG A 976 16.40 39.49 18.42
CA ARG A 976 15.77 40.77 18.77
C ARG A 976 16.78 41.92 18.88
N ARG A 977 17.96 41.67 19.48
CA ARG A 977 19.03 42.67 19.54
C ARG A 977 19.57 43.04 18.14
N LEU A 978 19.61 42.09 17.21
CA LEU A 978 20.06 42.32 15.84
C LEU A 978 19.12 43.29 15.09
N VAL A 979 17.80 43.10 15.24
CA VAL A 979 16.77 43.86 14.51
C VAL A 979 16.49 45.23 15.14
N ASN A 980 16.39 45.32 16.47
CA ASN A 980 15.98 46.56 17.16
C ASN A 980 17.05 47.67 17.16
N LEU A 981 18.12 47.55 16.37
CA LEU A 981 19.26 48.46 16.30
C LEU A 981 19.63 48.81 14.85
N GLU A 982 18.75 49.58 14.20
CA GLU A 982 18.79 50.03 12.79
C GLU A 982 20.17 50.50 12.24
N ASN A 983 21.12 50.85 13.11
CA ASN A 983 22.43 51.40 12.74
C ASN A 983 23.61 50.80 13.56
N SER A 984 23.50 49.59 14.13
CA SER A 984 24.61 48.96 14.89
C SER A 984 24.60 47.42 14.97
N TYR A 985 23.95 46.74 14.02
CA TYR A 985 23.91 45.27 13.93
C TYR A 985 25.31 44.60 13.97
N GLU A 986 26.35 45.19 13.35
CA GLU A 986 27.75 44.72 13.44
C GLU A 986 28.23 44.56 14.88
N LYS A 987 27.92 45.54 15.75
CA LYS A 987 28.34 45.54 17.16
C LYS A 987 27.60 44.51 17.99
N VAL A 988 26.38 44.15 17.59
CA VAL A 988 25.59 43.08 18.22
C VAL A 988 26.16 41.74 17.80
N LEU A 989 26.27 41.49 16.50
CA LEU A 989 26.73 40.22 15.94
C LEU A 989 28.17 39.90 16.35
N MET A 990 29.03 40.91 16.49
CA MET A 990 30.42 40.76 16.95
C MET A 990 30.63 41.00 18.45
N SER A 991 29.56 41.11 19.25
CA SER A 991 29.65 41.23 20.70
C SER A 991 30.25 39.98 21.35
N ASP A 992 31.07 40.17 22.38
CA ASP A 992 31.77 39.09 23.10
C ASP A 992 30.82 38.11 23.83
N ASP A 993 29.53 38.46 23.98
CA ASP A 993 28.49 37.58 24.55
C ASP A 993 27.83 36.63 23.54
N ILE A 994 28.05 36.81 22.22
CA ILE A 994 27.57 35.87 21.19
C ILE A 994 28.73 34.99 20.70
N GLY A 995 28.62 33.67 20.92
CA GLY A 995 29.62 32.69 20.45
C GLY A 995 29.60 32.47 18.93
N GLU A 996 30.75 32.10 18.34
CA GLU A 996 30.96 32.04 16.89
C GLU A 996 29.91 31.18 16.14
N ALA A 997 29.51 30.03 16.69
CA ALA A 997 28.47 29.18 16.10
C ALA A 997 27.13 29.94 15.97
N THR A 998 26.67 30.58 17.04
CA THR A 998 25.43 31.37 17.06
C THR A 998 25.49 32.60 16.15
N ARG A 999 26.69 33.19 15.92
CA ARG A 999 26.86 34.25 14.92
C ARG A 999 26.57 33.76 13.50
N ARG A 1000 27.04 32.55 13.15
CA ARG A 1000 26.80 31.91 11.84
C ARG A 1000 25.34 31.49 11.67
N GLU A 1001 24.75 30.93 12.72
CA GLU A 1001 23.33 30.55 12.82
C GLU A 1001 22.40 31.75 12.56
N LEU A 1002 22.61 32.87 13.28
CA LEU A 1002 21.86 34.11 13.08
C LEU A 1002 22.06 34.71 11.68
N LEU A 1003 23.29 34.67 11.15
CA LEU A 1003 23.59 35.13 9.79
C LEU A 1003 22.82 34.33 8.73
N HIS A 1004 22.74 33.00 8.87
CA HIS A 1004 22.00 32.14 7.95
C HIS A 1004 20.50 32.46 7.93
N HIS A 1005 19.87 32.67 9.08
CA HIS A 1005 18.47 33.06 9.13
C HIS A 1005 18.22 34.50 8.63
N PHE A 1006 19.14 35.44 8.86
CA PHE A 1006 18.99 36.81 8.36
C PHE A 1006 19.20 36.90 6.83
N LEU A 1007 20.08 36.06 6.26
CA LEU A 1007 20.24 35.87 4.82
C LEU A 1007 18.97 35.38 4.10
N LEU A 1008 18.00 34.79 4.82
CA LEU A 1008 16.69 34.43 4.25
C LEU A 1008 15.64 35.56 4.35
N VAL A 1009 15.86 36.55 5.22
CA VAL A 1009 14.94 37.67 5.42
C VAL A 1009 15.32 38.90 4.60
N ASP A 1010 16.59 39.30 4.64
CA ASP A 1010 17.15 40.33 3.75
C ASP A 1010 18.58 39.94 3.31
N PRO A 1011 18.72 39.28 2.15
CA PRO A 1011 20.04 38.96 1.58
C PRO A 1011 20.88 40.22 1.29
N GLY A 1012 20.22 41.30 0.83
CA GLY A 1012 20.88 42.50 0.32
C GLY A 1012 21.60 43.28 1.41
N TRP A 1013 21.00 43.37 2.60
CA TRP A 1013 21.62 43.92 3.80
C TRP A 1013 22.55 42.94 4.52
N THR A 1014 22.32 41.63 4.44
CA THR A 1014 23.09 40.65 5.20
C THR A 1014 24.43 40.28 4.55
N ILE A 1015 24.55 40.31 3.22
CA ILE A 1015 25.78 39.90 2.50
C ILE A 1015 27.08 40.57 3.01
N PRO A 1016 27.14 41.88 3.34
CA PRO A 1016 28.36 42.47 3.92
C PRO A 1016 28.84 41.78 5.20
N LEU A 1017 27.93 41.37 6.09
CA LEU A 1017 28.25 40.70 7.35
C LEU A 1017 28.85 39.31 7.16
N VAL A 1018 28.67 38.70 5.99
CA VAL A 1018 29.29 37.41 5.64
C VAL A 1018 30.82 37.53 5.65
N GLU A 1019 31.37 38.65 5.18
CA GLU A 1019 32.82 38.90 5.18
C GLU A 1019 33.38 39.21 6.59
N ASP A 1020 32.52 39.57 7.55
CA ASP A 1020 32.90 39.85 8.93
C ASP A 1020 32.78 38.60 9.82
N VAL A 1021 31.73 37.77 9.63
CA VAL A 1021 31.57 36.48 10.33
C VAL A 1021 32.55 35.43 9.79
N TYR A 1022 32.94 35.53 8.52
CA TYR A 1022 33.93 34.64 7.88
C TYR A 1022 35.08 35.46 7.27
N PRO A 1023 36.04 35.96 8.09
CA PRO A 1023 37.10 36.89 7.63
C PRO A 1023 37.99 36.41 6.47
N HIS A 1024 38.01 35.10 6.19
CA HIS A 1024 38.75 34.52 5.07
C HIS A 1024 38.06 34.72 3.70
N LEU A 1025 36.82 35.22 3.69
CA LEU A 1025 36.05 35.61 2.50
C LEU A 1025 36.21 37.10 2.15
N ARG A 1026 36.78 37.90 3.05
CA ARG A 1026 36.80 39.36 2.90
C ARG A 1026 37.50 39.80 1.61
N GLY A 1027 36.80 40.58 0.79
CA GLY A 1027 37.27 41.06 -0.50
C GLY A 1027 37.35 40.00 -1.62
N LYS A 1028 36.64 38.87 -1.48
CA LYS A 1028 36.56 37.81 -2.50
C LYS A 1028 35.28 37.90 -3.37
N SER A 1029 35.31 37.29 -4.55
CA SER A 1029 34.19 37.27 -5.48
C SER A 1029 33.40 35.97 -5.31
N PHE A 1030 32.19 36.04 -4.73
CA PHE A 1030 31.40 34.84 -4.41
C PHE A 1030 29.89 35.05 -4.60
N ILE A 1031 29.17 33.94 -4.79
CA ILE A 1031 27.73 33.82 -4.63
C ILE A 1031 27.49 32.68 -3.65
N ILE A 1032 26.68 32.94 -2.62
CA ILE A 1032 26.21 31.91 -1.68
C ILE A 1032 24.77 31.52 -1.98
N GLU A 1033 24.42 30.29 -1.67
CA GLU A 1033 23.05 29.91 -1.30
C GLU A 1033 23.04 29.68 0.23
N PRO A 1034 21.93 30.00 0.91
CA PRO A 1034 21.69 29.50 2.27
C PRO A 1034 21.80 27.97 2.34
N SER A 1035 21.97 27.45 3.55
CA SER A 1035 22.09 26.01 3.79
C SER A 1035 21.64 25.68 5.22
N GLU A 1036 21.08 24.49 5.40
CA GLU A 1036 20.50 23.97 6.64
C GLU A 1036 21.58 23.52 7.65
N ASP A 1037 22.82 23.29 7.19
CA ASP A 1037 24.00 22.86 7.96
C ASP A 1037 24.83 24.01 8.57
N TYR A 1038 24.33 25.24 8.45
CA TYR A 1038 25.01 26.48 8.87
C TYR A 1038 26.40 26.70 8.21
N GLN A 1039 26.66 26.09 7.05
CA GLN A 1039 27.83 26.36 6.20
C GLN A 1039 27.43 27.13 4.94
N LEU A 1040 28.28 28.06 4.52
CA LEU A 1040 28.05 28.84 3.31
C LEU A 1040 28.27 27.97 2.07
N LYS A 1041 27.19 27.66 1.36
CA LYS A 1041 27.19 26.87 0.13
C LYS A 1041 27.49 27.78 -1.07
N PHE A 1042 28.71 27.68 -1.61
CA PHE A 1042 29.17 28.59 -2.67
C PHE A 1042 28.79 28.12 -4.08
N VAL A 1043 27.87 28.82 -4.74
CA VAL A 1043 27.55 28.66 -6.17
C VAL A 1043 28.71 29.16 -7.05
N VAL A 1044 29.43 30.17 -6.56
CA VAL A 1044 30.67 30.69 -7.17
C VAL A 1044 31.73 30.69 -6.07
N SER A 1045 32.78 29.88 -6.25
CA SER A 1045 33.82 29.70 -5.24
C SER A 1045 34.64 30.98 -5.05
N PRO A 1046 34.93 31.41 -3.80
CA PRO A 1046 35.54 32.72 -3.51
C PRO A 1046 36.88 33.03 -4.21
N ASP A 1047 37.63 32.01 -4.62
CA ASP A 1047 38.95 32.14 -5.22
C ASP A 1047 38.97 31.99 -6.76
N GLN A 1048 37.79 31.91 -7.42
CA GLN A 1048 37.68 31.74 -8.88
C GLN A 1048 37.45 33.07 -9.63
N PRO A 1049 38.16 33.35 -10.74
CA PRO A 1049 37.98 34.58 -11.51
C PRO A 1049 36.70 34.55 -12.36
N PHE A 1050 35.98 35.67 -12.37
CA PHE A 1050 34.69 35.86 -13.07
C PHE A 1050 34.64 35.27 -14.50
N ARG A 1051 35.68 35.52 -15.31
CA ARG A 1051 35.73 35.12 -16.74
C ARG A 1051 35.66 33.60 -16.97
N GLU A 1052 36.09 32.78 -16.02
CA GLU A 1052 36.05 31.31 -16.17
C GLU A 1052 34.65 30.74 -15.87
N HIS A 1053 33.78 31.54 -15.26
CA HIS A 1053 32.50 31.11 -14.71
C HIS A 1053 31.33 32.01 -15.11
N GLU A 1054 31.50 32.84 -16.15
CA GLU A 1054 30.54 33.84 -16.60
C GLU A 1054 29.13 33.27 -16.83
N GLU A 1055 29.00 32.05 -17.37
CA GLU A 1055 27.69 31.38 -17.49
C GLU A 1055 27.06 30.99 -16.15
N LYS A 1056 27.84 30.47 -15.18
CA LYS A 1056 27.32 30.13 -13.86
C LYS A 1056 26.85 31.40 -13.14
N VAL A 1057 27.64 32.47 -13.23
CA VAL A 1057 27.30 33.77 -12.66
C VAL A 1057 26.06 34.37 -13.33
N LYS A 1058 25.92 34.29 -14.67
CA LYS A 1058 24.70 34.71 -15.38
C LYS A 1058 23.47 33.89 -14.95
N LYS A 1059 23.58 32.56 -14.86
CA LYS A 1059 22.48 31.67 -14.42
C LYS A 1059 22.07 31.95 -12.97
N ALA A 1060 23.04 32.16 -12.08
CA ALA A 1060 22.78 32.55 -10.69
C ALA A 1060 22.11 33.94 -10.59
N PHE A 1061 22.56 34.94 -11.35
CA PHE A 1061 21.90 36.24 -11.44
C PHE A 1061 20.50 36.18 -12.08
N GLN A 1062 20.22 35.21 -12.95
CA GLN A 1062 18.89 34.97 -13.50
C GLN A 1062 17.95 34.30 -12.51
N LYS A 1063 18.45 33.38 -11.66
CA LYS A 1063 17.65 32.69 -10.63
C LYS A 1063 17.40 33.60 -9.41
N ASN A 1064 18.47 34.12 -8.81
CA ASN A 1064 18.44 34.74 -7.48
C ASN A 1064 18.74 36.25 -7.50
N GLY A 1065 18.94 36.86 -8.66
CA GLY A 1065 19.27 38.29 -8.78
C GLY A 1065 20.57 38.68 -8.05
N LEU A 1066 20.70 39.97 -7.72
CA LEU A 1066 21.86 40.54 -7.01
C LEU A 1066 21.90 40.20 -5.51
N LEU A 1067 20.90 39.46 -5.00
CA LEU A 1067 20.59 39.30 -3.58
C LEU A 1067 21.72 38.61 -2.80
N TYR A 1068 22.30 37.53 -3.33
CA TYR A 1068 23.30 36.70 -2.62
C TYR A 1068 24.74 36.81 -3.17
N ALA A 1069 25.05 37.84 -3.97
CA ALA A 1069 26.37 38.05 -4.55
C ALA A 1069 27.23 38.99 -3.69
N SER A 1070 28.51 38.68 -3.48
CA SER A 1070 29.44 39.59 -2.80
C SER A 1070 29.54 40.93 -3.54
N GLN A 1071 29.81 42.02 -2.83
CA GLN A 1071 29.88 43.36 -3.45
C GLN A 1071 30.89 43.37 -4.60
N ARG A 1072 32.06 42.77 -4.38
CA ARG A 1072 33.12 42.65 -5.39
C ARG A 1072 32.64 41.95 -6.66
N LEU A 1073 31.91 40.85 -6.55
CA LEU A 1073 31.39 40.13 -7.73
C LEU A 1073 30.33 40.96 -8.47
N ARG A 1074 29.52 41.75 -7.75
CA ARG A 1074 28.57 42.69 -8.36
C ARG A 1074 29.32 43.78 -9.14
N ASP A 1075 30.36 44.37 -8.54
CA ASP A 1075 31.20 45.40 -9.18
C ASP A 1075 31.94 44.84 -10.42
N GLU A 1076 32.50 43.62 -10.33
CA GLU A 1076 33.15 42.92 -11.45
C GLU A 1076 32.14 42.63 -12.60
N TYR A 1077 30.90 42.22 -12.28
CA TYR A 1077 29.83 42.01 -13.28
C TYR A 1077 29.34 43.32 -13.92
N PHE A 1078 29.17 44.38 -13.14
CA PHE A 1078 28.72 45.67 -13.65
C PHE A 1078 29.78 46.35 -14.53
N ALA A 1079 31.06 46.28 -14.15
CA ALA A 1079 32.15 46.77 -15.00
C ALA A 1079 32.16 46.06 -16.36
N PHE A 1080 32.05 44.72 -16.35
CA PHE A 1080 31.97 43.93 -17.59
C PHE A 1080 30.75 44.26 -18.46
N ARG A 1081 29.61 44.65 -17.86
CA ARG A 1081 28.42 45.14 -18.58
C ARG A 1081 28.54 46.58 -19.13
N TYR A 1082 29.53 47.37 -18.69
CA TYR A 1082 29.81 48.71 -19.22
C TYR A 1082 30.94 48.71 -20.27
N ASP A 1083 31.73 47.64 -20.34
CA ASP A 1083 32.74 47.40 -21.38
C ASP A 1083 32.16 46.71 -22.67
N GLN A 1084 30.84 46.47 -22.72
CA GLN A 1084 30.11 45.90 -23.88
C GLN A 1084 29.06 46.87 -24.44
#